data_AF-A0A1G0Y5Y7-F1
#
_entry.id   AF-A0A1G0Y5Y7-F1
#
_cell.length_a   1.000
_cell.length_b   1.000
_cell.length_c   1.000
_cell.angle_alpha   90.00
_cell.angle_beta   90.00
_cell.angle_gamma   90.00
#
_symmetry.space_group_name_H-M   'P 1'
#
loop_
_entity.id
_entity.type
_entity.pdbx_description
1 polymer ?
#
loop_
_entity_poly.entity_id
_entity_poly.type
_entity_poly.pdbx_seq_one_letter_code
_entity_poly.pdbx_strand_id
1 'polypeptide(L)'
;MKLPMKEPLVAKYLYISEDNIVHVLMPVISGTTIGLDNTCKAVYSLQEFFDKGSHSNQKATLKSELLAYKEALKNDLSLLGEGNALVLQQKQERLTQISAYLGVITQLEKHHGLDCLNKGFPYYPWPLQKLMRNRTTSNLYSIVLRPSVEDGFLRSEAANPIFSVAHRSARKNRDTTVSKLQQALMQAYRPLSYETKDLKAKVIHQVLMQLRPLQTPVYFKPLRKILKQTVEALLNVSVDFKKTKQGEPINQQDIDRFMRFDPKTTTHQEYIETLLGYCAPDLFDTVVESPFNTLIQAESWSIATQFLLGITNFYCIAQGKISPNTNFGQILDSKPVLSKNLAATLALAQQNNHNIEDACLSWMNVHISKLQLKTALTQSNREAIKETFAEYYAEIKDSPHFDEFFLLDTHKKGDFFIHQGHICTLFAKFISSPSFQLPKKLTKPLEKVRSAASALSTAIPHKNQLVQGEIEINTITMNNTALQALYEQINACQDLNLKQQLLVQLKQERPDFKPKVKQFLQHVAYGEQNEAADLLKQDPQLAQELLRAHNIPFTDYSDRTFTCTAYEYAYWAKDAHMLKMLEKYIKNDEETRQFIFRRVNVIEEPVRQSASSRFTRFFTSSHHKPKGLHYTTQDREGQIIEHWEAHFDLTPLKKALWTYIKAYDQSPKRSKADWEALDQHWIKVGLPQREVPAHIAQEYCHPWRSFYNISQNTALLDASNPANLERSLKFYNGVTGADDYWFTPKAPYVYSGLGSSFAILRGMLWWSRGAKAGAHRCRVDAAMYCDDLSAIKAIDRVRTEDLKASLDNLSHPAIDQKPPSHSVLCQ
;
A
#
# COMPACT_ATOMS: atom_id res chain seq x y z
N MET A 1 25.49 6.48 14.78
CA MET A 1 24.01 6.46 14.90
C MET A 1 23.44 5.11 14.49
N LYS A 2 22.56 4.46 15.27
CA LYS A 2 21.91 3.19 14.87
C LYS A 2 20.58 3.46 14.17
N LEU A 3 20.45 3.08 12.90
CA LEU A 3 19.26 3.34 12.09
C LEU A 3 18.60 2.01 11.68
N PRO A 4 17.27 1.86 11.83
CA PRO A 4 16.54 0.77 11.23
C PRO A 4 16.59 0.85 9.70
N MET A 5 16.92 -0.26 9.07
CA MET A 5 16.95 -0.37 7.61
C MET A 5 15.54 -0.52 7.05
N LYS A 6 15.30 0.00 5.84
CA LYS A 6 13.98 -0.09 5.19
C LYS A 6 13.74 -1.45 4.54
N GLU A 7 14.80 -2.18 4.18
CA GLU A 7 14.64 -3.54 3.67
C GLU A 7 13.88 -4.42 4.69
N PRO A 8 12.69 -4.94 4.33
CA PRO A 8 11.83 -5.61 5.29
C PRO A 8 12.33 -7.01 5.67
N LEU A 9 12.25 -7.34 6.96
CA LEU A 9 12.56 -8.69 7.48
C LEU A 9 11.55 -9.75 7.01
N VAL A 10 10.31 -9.33 6.74
CA VAL A 10 9.22 -10.17 6.23
C VAL A 10 8.67 -9.48 5.00
N ALA A 11 8.79 -10.12 3.84
CA ALA A 11 8.25 -9.64 2.58
C ALA A 11 7.38 -10.72 1.96
N LYS A 12 6.23 -10.32 1.41
CA LYS A 12 5.27 -11.27 0.84
C LYS A 12 5.90 -11.97 -0.37
N TYR A 13 5.74 -13.30 -0.45
CA TYR A 13 6.29 -14.16 -1.51
C TYR A 13 7.82 -14.28 -1.54
N LEU A 14 8.57 -13.54 -0.73
CA LEU A 14 10.03 -13.46 -0.83
C LEU A 14 10.71 -14.21 0.32
N TYR A 15 11.62 -15.09 -0.07
CA TYR A 15 12.56 -15.75 0.83
C TYR A 15 14.00 -15.51 0.37
N ILE A 16 14.89 -15.19 1.30
CA ILE A 16 16.32 -15.02 1.06
C ILE A 16 17.07 -16.18 1.73
N SER A 17 17.74 -16.99 0.92
CA SER A 17 18.56 -18.10 1.43
C SER A 17 19.88 -17.62 2.04
N GLU A 18 20.59 -18.52 2.73
CA GLU A 18 21.91 -18.27 3.33
C GLU A 18 22.97 -17.79 2.30
N ASP A 19 22.80 -18.17 1.03
CA ASP A 19 23.68 -17.76 -0.09
C ASP A 19 23.30 -16.39 -0.70
N ASN A 20 22.48 -15.60 -0.01
CA ASN A 20 21.96 -14.31 -0.49
C ASN A 20 21.13 -14.41 -1.79
N ILE A 21 20.49 -15.56 -2.02
CA ILE A 21 19.65 -15.80 -3.21
C ILE A 21 18.19 -15.43 -2.89
N VAL A 22 17.59 -14.59 -3.73
CA VAL A 22 16.19 -14.20 -3.62
C VAL A 22 15.30 -15.22 -4.34
N HIS A 23 14.51 -15.94 -3.56
CA HIS A 23 13.50 -16.88 -4.03
C HIS A 23 12.12 -16.21 -4.01
N VAL A 24 11.46 -16.15 -5.17
CA VAL A 24 10.04 -15.79 -5.26
C VAL A 24 9.20 -17.07 -5.20
N LEU A 25 8.42 -17.19 -4.13
CA LEU A 25 7.52 -18.31 -3.86
C LEU A 25 6.11 -17.95 -4.32
N MET A 26 5.71 -18.52 -5.45
CA MET A 26 4.42 -18.28 -6.08
C MET A 26 3.35 -19.15 -5.39
N PRO A 27 2.32 -18.54 -4.78
CA PRO A 27 1.27 -19.29 -4.11
C PRO A 27 0.47 -20.10 -5.11
N VAL A 28 0.20 -21.34 -4.76
CA VAL A 28 -0.65 -22.25 -5.52
C VAL A 28 -2.02 -22.29 -4.87
N ILE A 29 -2.07 -22.56 -3.57
CA ILE A 29 -3.30 -22.65 -2.78
C ILE A 29 -2.99 -22.31 -1.32
N SER A 30 -3.95 -21.70 -0.61
CA SER A 30 -3.80 -21.43 0.82
C SER A 30 -3.88 -22.72 1.64
N GLY A 31 -3.17 -22.76 2.76
CA GLY A 31 -2.97 -23.95 3.58
C GLY A 31 -1.50 -24.39 3.64
N THR A 32 -1.20 -25.41 4.44
CA THR A 32 0.16 -25.90 4.69
C THR A 32 0.34 -27.31 4.13
N THR A 33 -0.20 -28.32 4.79
CA THR A 33 -0.15 -29.73 4.39
C THR A 33 -1.38 -30.12 3.58
N ILE A 34 -2.53 -29.49 3.86
CA ILE A 34 -3.77 -29.59 3.09
C ILE A 34 -4.18 -28.20 2.59
N GLY A 35 -4.76 -28.15 1.38
CA GLY A 35 -5.31 -26.92 0.82
C GLY A 35 -6.63 -26.54 1.49
N LEU A 36 -6.72 -25.31 2.00
CA LEU A 36 -7.90 -24.77 2.69
C LEU A 36 -8.88 -24.09 1.73
N ASP A 37 -8.37 -23.52 0.63
CA ASP A 37 -9.22 -23.12 -0.49
C ASP A 37 -9.50 -24.34 -1.36
N ASN A 38 -10.69 -24.40 -1.93
CA ASN A 38 -11.05 -25.42 -2.91
C ASN A 38 -11.95 -24.83 -3.99
N THR A 39 -12.31 -25.64 -4.99
CA THR A 39 -13.24 -25.29 -6.06
C THR A 39 -12.87 -23.95 -6.72
N CYS A 40 -13.80 -23.00 -6.79
CA CYS A 40 -13.58 -21.71 -7.43
C CYS A 40 -12.51 -20.83 -6.73
N LYS A 41 -12.33 -20.98 -5.41
CA LYS A 41 -11.41 -20.16 -4.60
C LYS A 41 -9.96 -20.64 -4.64
N ALA A 42 -9.71 -21.89 -5.02
CA ALA A 42 -8.38 -22.50 -5.04
C ALA A 42 -7.30 -21.69 -5.80
N VAL A 43 -7.71 -20.86 -6.76
CA VAL A 43 -6.80 -20.11 -7.64
C VAL A 43 -6.68 -18.62 -7.24
N TYR A 44 -7.38 -18.15 -6.21
CA TYR A 44 -7.46 -16.73 -5.87
C TYR A 44 -6.11 -16.14 -5.45
N SER A 45 -5.32 -16.87 -4.65
CA SER A 45 -3.98 -16.42 -4.25
C SER A 45 -3.04 -16.27 -5.45
N LEU A 46 -3.23 -17.08 -6.50
CA LEU A 46 -2.48 -16.95 -7.76
C LEU A 46 -2.99 -15.78 -8.63
N GLN A 47 -4.29 -15.50 -8.61
CA GLN A 47 -4.88 -14.32 -9.24
C GLN A 47 -4.29 -13.03 -8.66
N GLU A 48 -4.26 -12.90 -7.33
CA GLU A 48 -3.67 -11.77 -6.63
C GLU A 48 -2.17 -11.62 -6.95
N PHE A 49 -1.42 -12.74 -6.95
CA PHE A 49 0.00 -12.73 -7.27
C PHE A 49 0.33 -12.07 -8.62
N PHE A 50 -0.51 -12.32 -9.64
CA PHE A 50 -0.33 -11.79 -11.01
C PHE A 50 -1.13 -10.53 -11.33
N ASP A 51 -1.87 -9.99 -10.36
CA ASP A 51 -2.84 -8.92 -10.59
C ASP A 51 -3.90 -9.24 -11.66
N LYS A 52 -4.58 -10.38 -11.49
CA LYS A 52 -5.59 -10.90 -12.44
C LYS A 52 -6.92 -11.16 -11.76
N GLY A 53 -8.00 -10.92 -12.49
CA GLY A 53 -9.36 -11.17 -12.01
C GLY A 53 -9.88 -10.13 -11.01
N SER A 54 -11.18 -10.20 -10.70
CA SER A 54 -11.89 -9.24 -9.85
C SER A 54 -11.61 -9.38 -8.35
N HIS A 55 -10.99 -10.48 -7.93
CA HIS A 55 -10.67 -10.77 -6.53
C HIS A 55 -9.23 -10.38 -6.15
N SER A 56 -8.45 -9.79 -7.07
CA SER A 56 -7.09 -9.31 -6.81
C SER A 56 -7.11 -8.03 -5.96
N ASN A 57 -6.40 -8.03 -4.84
CA ASN A 57 -6.01 -6.79 -4.19
C ASN A 57 -4.78 -6.22 -4.91
N GLN A 58 -4.98 -5.20 -5.75
CA GLN A 58 -3.93 -4.56 -6.56
C GLN A 58 -2.73 -4.06 -5.74
N LYS A 59 -2.89 -3.84 -4.43
CA LYS A 59 -1.79 -3.42 -3.54
C LYS A 59 -0.89 -4.58 -3.09
N ALA A 60 -1.35 -5.83 -3.18
CA ALA A 60 -0.71 -7.00 -2.58
C ALA A 60 -0.15 -8.01 -3.60
N THR A 61 0.10 -7.54 -4.83
CA THR A 61 0.59 -8.32 -5.98
C THR A 61 2.11 -8.56 -5.90
N LEU A 62 2.66 -9.53 -6.63
CA LEU A 62 4.13 -9.69 -6.69
C LEU A 62 4.82 -8.42 -7.18
N LYS A 63 4.25 -7.75 -8.20
CA LYS A 63 4.86 -6.58 -8.82
C LYS A 63 4.95 -5.41 -7.84
N SER A 64 3.89 -5.14 -7.08
CA SER A 64 3.89 -4.08 -6.07
C SER A 64 4.87 -4.38 -4.94
N GLU A 65 4.93 -5.64 -4.47
CA GLU A 65 5.88 -6.09 -3.44
C GLU A 65 7.34 -5.95 -3.91
N LEU A 66 7.67 -6.38 -5.13
CA LEU A 66 9.01 -6.25 -5.69
C LEU A 66 9.41 -4.77 -5.91
N LEU A 67 8.47 -3.90 -6.29
CA LEU A 67 8.72 -2.47 -6.42
C LEU A 67 8.99 -1.83 -5.06
N ALA A 68 8.19 -2.13 -4.05
CA ALA A 68 8.40 -1.66 -2.69
C ALA A 68 9.75 -2.13 -2.14
N TYR A 69 10.09 -3.42 -2.32
CA TYR A 69 11.37 -3.99 -1.90
C TYR A 69 12.56 -3.35 -2.63
N LYS A 70 12.42 -3.07 -3.93
CA LYS A 70 13.43 -2.37 -4.73
C LYS A 70 13.70 -0.96 -4.20
N GLU A 71 12.66 -0.19 -3.90
CA GLU A 71 12.82 1.15 -3.35
C GLU A 71 13.38 1.12 -1.92
N ALA A 72 13.00 0.14 -1.10
CA ALA A 72 13.62 -0.09 0.20
C ALA A 72 15.13 -0.35 0.10
N LEU A 73 15.55 -1.24 -0.80
CA LEU A 73 16.97 -1.52 -1.06
C LEU A 73 17.74 -0.29 -1.56
N LYS A 74 17.16 0.50 -2.48
CA LYS A 74 17.81 1.72 -2.99
C LYS A 74 18.00 2.77 -1.89
N ASN A 75 16.99 2.96 -1.06
CA ASN A 75 17.07 3.88 0.08
C ASN A 75 18.19 3.44 1.02
N ASP A 76 18.22 2.16 1.40
CA ASP A 76 19.27 1.60 2.23
C ASP A 76 20.67 1.79 1.61
N LEU A 77 20.83 1.47 0.32
CA LEU A 77 22.10 1.62 -0.40
C LEU A 77 22.58 3.08 -0.48
N SER A 78 21.67 4.06 -0.52
CA SER A 78 22.03 5.48 -0.52
C SER A 78 22.65 5.96 0.80
N LEU A 79 22.45 5.20 1.89
CA LEU A 79 22.96 5.51 3.22
C LEU A 79 24.22 4.71 3.59
N LEU A 80 24.56 3.67 2.83
CA LEU A 80 25.69 2.79 3.12
C LEU A 80 26.99 3.34 2.51
N GLY A 81 28.01 3.54 3.35
CA GLY A 81 29.37 3.88 2.94
C GLY A 81 30.35 2.69 2.99
N GLU A 82 31.64 2.96 2.76
CA GLU A 82 32.71 1.95 2.67
C GLU A 82 32.85 1.05 3.91
N GLY A 83 32.50 1.56 5.10
CA GLY A 83 32.55 0.80 6.37
C GLY A 83 31.60 -0.41 6.44
N ASN A 84 30.67 -0.55 5.49
CA ASN A 84 29.69 -1.64 5.44
C ASN A 84 29.76 -2.44 4.12
N ALA A 85 30.96 -2.61 3.56
CA ALA A 85 31.18 -3.17 2.22
C ALA A 85 30.46 -4.52 1.95
N LEU A 86 30.44 -5.45 2.90
CA LEU A 86 29.77 -6.74 2.74
C LEU A 86 28.24 -6.57 2.63
N VAL A 87 27.64 -5.75 3.50
CA VAL A 87 26.19 -5.48 3.50
C VAL A 87 25.78 -4.74 2.23
N LEU A 88 26.62 -3.80 1.80
CA LEU A 88 26.45 -3.06 0.54
C LEU A 88 26.47 -4.02 -0.65
N GLN A 89 27.46 -4.92 -0.73
CA GLN A 89 27.54 -5.93 -1.77
C GLN A 89 26.30 -6.83 -1.77
N GLN A 90 25.91 -7.35 -0.60
CA GLN A 90 24.76 -8.24 -0.48
C GLN A 90 23.45 -7.57 -0.91
N LYS A 91 23.19 -6.32 -0.47
CA LYS A 91 22.01 -5.55 -0.89
C LYS A 91 22.03 -5.23 -2.39
N GLN A 92 23.20 -4.95 -2.96
CA GLN A 92 23.34 -4.71 -4.40
C GLN A 92 23.05 -5.97 -5.23
N GLU A 93 23.50 -7.13 -4.77
CA GLU A 93 23.17 -8.43 -5.38
C GLU A 93 21.66 -8.71 -5.31
N ARG A 94 21.02 -8.46 -4.16
CA ARG A 94 19.55 -8.59 -4.02
C ARG A 94 18.81 -7.63 -4.93
N LEU A 95 19.25 -6.36 -5.02
CA LEU A 95 18.66 -5.36 -5.91
C LEU A 95 18.70 -5.80 -7.39
N THR A 96 19.79 -6.45 -7.78
CA THR A 96 19.97 -7.01 -9.12
C THR A 96 18.98 -8.16 -9.37
N GLN A 97 18.84 -9.08 -8.42
CA GLN A 97 17.89 -10.20 -8.50
C GLN A 97 16.43 -9.72 -8.54
N ILE A 98 16.05 -8.79 -7.67
CA ILE A 98 14.72 -8.16 -7.64
C ILE A 98 14.41 -7.49 -8.98
N SER A 99 15.38 -6.77 -9.56
CA SER A 99 15.22 -6.13 -10.87
C SER A 99 15.03 -7.14 -12.00
N ALA A 100 15.68 -8.31 -11.92
CA ALA A 100 15.46 -9.40 -12.89
C ALA A 100 14.02 -9.96 -12.80
N TYR A 101 13.51 -10.22 -11.59
CA TYR A 101 12.11 -10.64 -11.40
C TYR A 101 11.11 -9.59 -11.89
N LEU A 102 11.36 -8.30 -11.64
CA LEU A 102 10.53 -7.20 -12.15
C LEU A 102 10.50 -7.16 -13.69
N GLY A 103 11.62 -7.42 -14.34
CA GLY A 103 11.70 -7.52 -15.80
C GLY A 103 10.85 -8.67 -16.34
N VAL A 104 10.88 -9.83 -15.67
CA VAL A 104 10.08 -11.00 -16.04
C VAL A 104 8.59 -10.75 -15.84
N ILE A 105 8.16 -10.29 -14.65
CA ILE A 105 6.73 -10.13 -14.34
C ILE A 105 6.06 -9.10 -15.25
N THR A 106 6.76 -8.03 -15.62
CA THR A 106 6.26 -7.00 -16.54
C THR A 106 5.97 -7.54 -17.96
N GLN A 107 6.71 -8.57 -18.39
CA GLN A 107 6.39 -9.25 -19.65
C GLN A 107 5.28 -10.28 -19.47
N LEU A 108 5.35 -11.05 -18.38
CA LEU A 108 4.46 -12.16 -18.14
C LEU A 108 3.02 -11.72 -17.86
N GLU A 109 2.82 -10.58 -17.20
CA GLU A 109 1.48 -10.02 -16.90
C GLU A 109 0.64 -9.78 -18.15
N LYS A 110 1.28 -9.59 -19.31
CA LYS A 110 0.61 -9.37 -20.61
C LYS A 110 0.52 -10.63 -21.47
N HIS A 111 1.04 -11.75 -20.97
CA HIS A 111 1.14 -12.98 -21.75
C HIS A 111 -0.19 -13.76 -21.72
N HIS A 112 -0.71 -14.11 -22.91
CA HIS A 112 -1.98 -14.82 -23.10
C HIS A 112 -2.07 -16.16 -22.33
N GLY A 113 -0.93 -16.80 -22.08
CA GLY A 113 -0.82 -17.99 -21.23
C GLY A 113 -1.36 -17.81 -19.79
N LEU A 114 -1.57 -16.59 -19.32
CA LEU A 114 -2.19 -16.26 -18.03
C LEU A 114 -3.66 -15.82 -18.14
N ASP A 115 -4.25 -15.74 -19.33
CA ASP A 115 -5.64 -15.26 -19.51
C ASP A 115 -6.68 -16.12 -18.80
N CYS A 116 -6.34 -17.39 -18.54
CA CYS A 116 -7.14 -18.27 -17.70
C CYS A 116 -7.39 -17.73 -16.29
N LEU A 117 -6.55 -16.82 -15.79
CA LEU A 117 -6.72 -16.13 -14.51
C LEU A 117 -7.68 -14.93 -14.57
N ASN A 118 -8.05 -14.44 -15.75
CA ASN A 118 -9.00 -13.31 -15.88
C ASN A 118 -10.48 -13.74 -15.82
N LYS A 119 -10.76 -15.05 -15.82
CA LYS A 119 -12.13 -15.58 -15.82
C LYS A 119 -12.76 -15.45 -14.42
N GLY A 120 -14.08 -15.30 -14.36
CA GLY A 120 -14.84 -15.34 -13.10
C GLY A 120 -14.64 -16.64 -12.32
N PHE A 121 -14.49 -17.75 -13.05
CA PHE A 121 -14.04 -19.04 -12.54
C PHE A 121 -12.68 -19.38 -13.16
N PRO A 122 -11.55 -18.90 -12.58
CA PRO A 122 -10.21 -19.01 -13.16
C PRO A 122 -9.69 -20.44 -13.15
N TYR A 123 -8.67 -20.77 -13.95
CA TYR A 123 -7.99 -22.07 -13.91
C TYR A 123 -6.48 -21.88 -13.71
N TYR A 124 -5.80 -22.88 -13.15
CA TYR A 124 -4.34 -22.87 -13.11
C TYR A 124 -3.74 -22.79 -14.52
N PRO A 125 -2.74 -21.93 -14.79
CA PRO A 125 -2.07 -21.87 -16.09
C PRO A 125 -1.41 -23.20 -16.45
N TRP A 126 -1.41 -23.56 -17.74
CA TRP A 126 -0.87 -24.84 -18.22
C TRP A 126 0.55 -25.17 -17.71
N PRO A 127 1.50 -24.22 -17.66
CA PRO A 127 2.84 -24.48 -17.10
C PRO A 127 2.83 -24.94 -15.66
N LEU A 128 1.95 -24.38 -14.83
CA LEU A 128 1.80 -24.79 -13.42
C LEU A 128 1.15 -26.18 -13.34
N GLN A 129 0.15 -26.45 -14.17
CA GLN A 129 -0.45 -27.80 -14.22
C GLN A 129 0.58 -28.87 -14.60
N LYS A 130 1.51 -28.54 -15.52
CA LYS A 130 2.60 -29.46 -15.89
C LYS A 130 3.51 -29.78 -14.70
N LEU A 131 3.81 -28.78 -13.86
CA LEU A 131 4.56 -29.00 -12.62
C LEU A 131 3.78 -29.91 -11.66
N MET A 132 2.50 -29.61 -11.41
CA MET A 132 1.65 -30.39 -10.51
C MET A 132 1.50 -31.86 -10.94
N ARG A 133 1.44 -32.11 -12.25
CA ARG A 133 1.26 -33.47 -12.82
C ARG A 133 2.54 -34.29 -12.91
N ASN A 134 3.71 -33.67 -12.79
CA ASN A 134 4.98 -34.37 -12.93
C ASN A 134 5.20 -35.29 -11.73
N ARG A 135 4.93 -36.59 -11.86
CA ARG A 135 5.05 -37.57 -10.76
C ARG A 135 6.48 -37.79 -10.27
N THR A 136 7.47 -37.44 -11.07
CA THR A 136 8.87 -37.53 -10.69
C THR A 136 9.28 -36.42 -9.73
N THR A 137 8.80 -35.19 -9.96
CA THR A 137 9.25 -34.00 -9.20
C THR A 137 8.19 -33.37 -8.30
N SER A 138 6.91 -33.64 -8.54
CA SER A 138 5.81 -33.14 -7.71
C SER A 138 5.67 -33.97 -6.43
N ASN A 139 5.61 -33.25 -5.30
CA ASN A 139 5.14 -33.71 -4.00
C ASN A 139 3.72 -33.19 -3.69
N LEU A 140 3.06 -32.53 -4.64
CA LEU A 140 1.68 -32.07 -4.51
C LEU A 140 0.72 -33.07 -5.19
N TYR A 141 -0.31 -33.44 -4.45
CA TYR A 141 -1.33 -34.38 -4.82
C TYR A 141 -2.72 -33.76 -4.68
N SER A 142 -3.73 -34.45 -5.17
CA SER A 142 -5.13 -34.04 -5.05
C SER A 142 -6.04 -35.23 -4.87
N ILE A 143 -7.19 -34.98 -4.25
CA ILE A 143 -8.28 -35.94 -4.13
C ILE A 143 -9.59 -35.28 -4.57
N VAL A 144 -10.49 -36.07 -5.14
CA VAL A 144 -11.85 -35.65 -5.53
C VAL A 144 -12.85 -36.58 -4.86
N LEU A 145 -13.72 -36.02 -4.03
CA LEU A 145 -14.78 -36.73 -3.33
C LEU A 145 -16.11 -36.54 -4.07
N ARG A 146 -17.18 -37.08 -3.51
CA ARG A 146 -18.54 -36.94 -4.03
C ARG A 146 -19.49 -36.59 -2.89
N PRO A 147 -19.79 -35.30 -2.68
CA PRO A 147 -20.98 -34.89 -1.93
C PRO A 147 -22.26 -35.12 -2.77
N SER A 148 -23.42 -35.13 -2.10
CA SER A 148 -24.74 -35.20 -2.75
C SER A 148 -25.07 -33.92 -3.54
N VAL A 149 -24.59 -32.76 -3.07
CA VAL A 149 -24.66 -31.48 -3.78
C VAL A 149 -23.26 -31.15 -4.27
N GLU A 150 -23.04 -31.28 -5.58
CA GLU A 150 -21.73 -31.15 -6.21
C GLU A 150 -21.41 -29.74 -6.68
N ASP A 151 -20.14 -29.35 -6.59
CA ASP A 151 -19.53 -28.29 -7.37
C ASP A 151 -18.67 -28.88 -8.51
N GLY A 152 -19.14 -28.70 -9.75
CA GLY A 152 -18.42 -29.15 -10.95
C GLY A 152 -17.17 -28.33 -11.31
N PHE A 153 -16.88 -27.23 -10.62
CA PHE A 153 -15.73 -26.35 -10.87
C PHE A 153 -14.46 -26.84 -10.16
N LEU A 154 -14.09 -28.09 -10.40
CA LEU A 154 -12.88 -28.71 -9.84
C LEU A 154 -11.58 -28.10 -10.39
N ARG A 155 -10.67 -27.71 -9.51
CA ARG A 155 -9.32 -27.21 -9.81
C ARG A 155 -8.23 -28.23 -9.50
N SER A 156 -8.48 -29.14 -8.58
CA SER A 156 -7.62 -30.26 -8.22
C SER A 156 -7.34 -31.20 -9.39
N GLU A 157 -8.21 -31.26 -10.40
CA GLU A 157 -7.95 -31.96 -11.66
C GLU A 157 -6.69 -31.46 -12.41
N ALA A 158 -6.18 -30.26 -12.05
CA ALA A 158 -4.88 -29.79 -12.49
C ALA A 158 -3.72 -30.63 -11.97
N ALA A 159 -3.81 -31.21 -10.76
CA ALA A 159 -2.75 -31.99 -10.12
C ALA A 159 -2.87 -33.51 -10.29
N ASN A 160 -3.79 -33.96 -11.16
CA ASN A 160 -4.10 -35.37 -11.41
C ASN A 160 -4.52 -36.10 -10.10
N PRO A 161 -5.82 -36.20 -9.79
CA PRO A 161 -6.27 -36.74 -8.51
C PRO A 161 -5.81 -38.19 -8.29
N ILE A 162 -5.16 -38.44 -7.15
CA ILE A 162 -4.71 -39.79 -6.76
C ILE A 162 -5.85 -40.62 -6.17
N PHE A 163 -6.87 -39.95 -5.64
CA PHE A 163 -8.15 -40.54 -5.29
C PHE A 163 -9.24 -39.72 -6.00
N SER A 164 -10.12 -40.38 -6.72
CA SER A 164 -11.26 -39.72 -7.34
C SER A 164 -12.41 -40.69 -7.50
N VAL A 165 -13.59 -40.27 -7.08
CA VAL A 165 -14.86 -40.91 -7.46
C VAL A 165 -15.50 -40.15 -8.63
N ALA A 166 -16.54 -40.73 -9.21
CA ALA A 166 -17.30 -40.16 -10.32
C ALA A 166 -17.95 -38.84 -9.88
N HIS A 167 -17.51 -37.75 -10.51
CA HIS A 167 -17.89 -36.38 -10.17
C HIS A 167 -18.14 -35.54 -11.42
N ARG A 168 -19.02 -34.54 -11.29
CA ARG A 168 -19.22 -33.49 -12.29
C ARG A 168 -17.90 -32.74 -12.50
N SER A 169 -17.58 -32.42 -13.75
CA SER A 169 -16.42 -31.60 -14.09
C SER A 169 -16.74 -30.71 -15.27
N ALA A 170 -16.90 -29.41 -15.00
CA ALA A 170 -17.07 -28.39 -16.03
C ALA A 170 -15.87 -28.36 -16.98
N ARG A 171 -14.66 -28.59 -16.45
CA ARG A 171 -13.43 -28.59 -17.24
C ARG A 171 -13.36 -29.73 -18.26
N LYS A 172 -13.88 -30.90 -17.91
CA LYS A 172 -13.88 -32.09 -18.78
C LYS A 172 -15.21 -32.29 -19.52
N ASN A 173 -16.12 -31.30 -19.48
CA ASN A 173 -17.46 -31.38 -20.05
C ASN A 173 -18.24 -32.63 -19.57
N ARG A 174 -18.21 -32.88 -18.26
CA ARG A 174 -18.94 -33.99 -17.62
C ARG A 174 -20.04 -33.41 -16.73
N ASP A 175 -21.28 -33.41 -17.20
CA ASP A 175 -22.41 -32.79 -16.51
C ASP A 175 -23.18 -33.71 -15.56
N THR A 176 -23.18 -35.03 -15.80
CA THR A 176 -23.82 -36.01 -14.91
C THR A 176 -22.95 -37.25 -14.73
N THR A 177 -22.67 -37.62 -13.49
CA THR A 177 -21.94 -38.84 -13.17
C THR A 177 -22.55 -39.50 -11.94
N VAL A 178 -22.49 -40.84 -11.87
CA VAL A 178 -23.00 -41.59 -10.72
C VAL A 178 -21.83 -42.31 -10.04
N SER A 179 -21.50 -41.93 -8.80
CA SER A 179 -20.55 -42.68 -7.98
C SER A 179 -21.24 -43.85 -7.31
N LYS A 180 -20.77 -45.07 -7.62
CA LYS A 180 -21.29 -46.30 -7.03
C LYS A 180 -20.83 -46.47 -5.58
N LEU A 181 -19.66 -45.93 -5.24
CA LEU A 181 -19.18 -45.85 -3.87
C LEU A 181 -20.10 -44.95 -3.03
N GLN A 182 -20.34 -43.72 -3.46
CA GLN A 182 -21.19 -42.78 -2.71
C GLN A 182 -22.62 -43.31 -2.54
N GLN A 183 -23.20 -43.89 -3.59
CA GLN A 183 -24.53 -44.51 -3.51
C GLN A 183 -24.57 -45.64 -2.46
N ALA A 184 -23.56 -46.51 -2.46
CA ALA A 184 -23.47 -47.61 -1.51
C ALA A 184 -23.34 -47.10 -0.07
N LEU A 185 -22.48 -46.10 0.16
CA LEU A 185 -22.31 -45.48 1.48
C LEU A 185 -23.61 -44.83 1.95
N MET A 186 -24.25 -44.01 1.12
CA MET A 186 -25.51 -43.34 1.48
C MET A 186 -26.63 -44.34 1.77
N GLN A 187 -26.74 -45.42 1.00
CA GLN A 187 -27.72 -46.46 1.24
C GLN A 187 -27.49 -47.18 2.59
N ALA A 188 -26.23 -47.44 2.94
CA ALA A 188 -25.87 -48.13 4.19
C ALA A 188 -25.96 -47.22 5.42
N TYR A 189 -25.71 -45.92 5.26
CA TYR A 189 -25.63 -44.94 6.35
C TYR A 189 -26.96 -44.27 6.71
N ARG A 190 -27.85 -44.03 5.74
CA ARG A 190 -29.18 -43.44 6.00
C ARG A 190 -30.02 -44.10 7.12
N PRO A 191 -30.04 -45.43 7.29
CA PRO A 191 -30.84 -46.05 8.36
C PRO A 191 -30.17 -46.02 9.74
N LEU A 192 -28.93 -45.51 9.86
CA LEU A 192 -28.20 -45.49 11.13
C LEU A 192 -28.62 -44.31 12.00
N SER A 193 -28.47 -44.48 13.31
CA SER A 193 -28.60 -43.41 14.30
C SER A 193 -27.21 -42.90 14.67
N TYR A 194 -27.06 -41.57 14.76
CA TYR A 194 -25.80 -40.91 15.05
C TYR A 194 -25.92 -40.06 16.32
N GLU A 195 -24.93 -40.18 17.19
CA GLU A 195 -24.78 -39.38 18.39
C GLU A 195 -23.34 -38.88 18.45
N THR A 196 -23.15 -37.68 18.98
CA THR A 196 -21.81 -37.12 19.22
C THR A 196 -21.12 -37.91 20.34
N LYS A 197 -19.92 -38.42 20.04
CA LYS A 197 -19.06 -39.22 20.92
C LYS A 197 -17.69 -38.57 21.13
N ASP A 198 -17.58 -37.27 20.83
CA ASP A 198 -16.38 -36.48 21.08
C ASP A 198 -16.11 -36.34 22.58
N LEU A 199 -14.92 -35.85 22.91
CA LEU A 199 -14.45 -35.76 24.28
C LEU A 199 -15.32 -34.84 25.13
N LYS A 200 -15.88 -33.78 24.52
CA LYS A 200 -16.88 -32.93 25.16
C LYS A 200 -18.14 -33.72 25.52
N ALA A 201 -18.72 -34.47 24.58
CA ALA A 201 -19.88 -35.32 24.86
C ALA A 201 -19.58 -36.40 25.91
N LYS A 202 -18.38 -37.00 25.89
CA LYS A 202 -17.93 -37.94 26.93
C LYS A 202 -17.88 -37.31 28.32
N VAL A 203 -17.30 -36.11 28.44
CA VAL A 203 -17.28 -35.34 29.70
C VAL A 203 -18.70 -35.07 30.17
N ILE A 204 -19.56 -34.52 29.32
CA ILE A 204 -20.96 -34.22 29.66
C ILE A 204 -21.69 -35.48 30.12
N HIS A 205 -21.60 -36.56 29.35
CA HIS A 205 -22.26 -37.83 29.66
C HIS A 205 -21.79 -38.41 31.00
N GLN A 206 -20.49 -38.43 31.25
CA GLN A 206 -19.92 -38.97 32.48
C GLN A 206 -20.27 -38.11 33.71
N VAL A 207 -20.39 -36.79 33.55
CA VAL A 207 -20.89 -35.89 34.61
C VAL A 207 -22.36 -36.19 34.89
N LEU A 208 -23.20 -36.29 33.86
CA LEU A 208 -24.62 -36.59 34.01
C LEU A 208 -24.87 -37.96 34.66
N MET A 209 -24.05 -38.96 34.35
CA MET A 209 -24.10 -40.28 34.97
C MET A 209 -23.75 -40.24 36.46
N GLN A 210 -22.71 -39.51 36.84
CA GLN A 210 -22.30 -39.34 38.25
C GLN A 210 -23.28 -38.51 39.07
N LEU A 211 -24.08 -37.66 38.42
CA LEU A 211 -25.11 -36.85 39.07
C LEU A 211 -26.41 -37.61 39.36
N ARG A 212 -26.59 -38.84 38.87
CA ARG A 212 -27.86 -39.56 39.04
C ARG A 212 -28.14 -39.92 40.51
N PRO A 213 -29.38 -39.73 41.02
CA PRO A 213 -30.54 -39.16 40.33
C PRO A 213 -30.44 -37.63 40.15
N LEU A 214 -30.82 -37.14 38.96
CA LEU A 214 -30.80 -35.71 38.64
C LEU A 214 -31.81 -34.96 39.52
N GLN A 215 -31.37 -33.91 40.20
CA GLN A 215 -32.19 -33.13 41.14
C GLN A 215 -32.78 -31.90 40.47
N THR A 216 -34.03 -31.57 40.80
CA THR A 216 -34.69 -30.33 40.37
C THR A 216 -35.15 -29.56 41.62
N PRO A 217 -34.74 -28.28 41.81
CA PRO A 217 -33.96 -27.44 40.89
C PRO A 217 -32.47 -27.82 40.81
N VAL A 218 -31.80 -27.43 39.72
CA VAL A 218 -30.36 -27.68 39.52
C VAL A 218 -29.53 -26.85 40.49
N TYR A 219 -28.58 -27.48 41.19
CA TYR A 219 -27.66 -26.80 42.11
C TYR A 219 -26.22 -26.81 41.58
N PHE A 220 -25.59 -25.64 41.49
CA PHE A 220 -24.22 -25.50 40.94
C PHE A 220 -23.12 -26.16 41.75
N LYS A 221 -23.25 -26.19 43.07
CA LYS A 221 -22.17 -26.71 43.94
C LYS A 221 -21.82 -28.18 43.63
N PRO A 222 -22.78 -29.13 43.60
CA PRO A 222 -22.49 -30.50 43.19
C PRO A 222 -22.08 -30.60 41.72
N LEU A 223 -22.76 -29.85 40.83
CA LEU A 223 -22.47 -29.83 39.39
C LEU A 223 -21.00 -29.46 39.08
N ARG A 224 -20.53 -28.33 39.64
CA ARG A 224 -19.15 -27.84 39.45
C ARG A 224 -18.12 -28.81 40.00
N LYS A 225 -18.39 -29.42 41.15
CA LYS A 225 -17.46 -30.38 41.76
C LYS A 225 -17.27 -31.59 40.84
N ILE A 226 -18.36 -32.19 40.37
CA ILE A 226 -18.32 -33.38 39.51
C ILE A 226 -17.74 -33.03 38.13
N LEU A 227 -18.12 -31.89 37.55
CA LEU A 227 -17.55 -31.41 36.30
C LEU A 227 -16.03 -31.21 36.40
N LYS A 228 -15.55 -30.54 37.47
CA LYS A 228 -14.12 -30.38 37.74
C LYS A 228 -13.40 -31.72 37.82
N GLN A 229 -13.91 -32.64 38.65
CA GLN A 229 -13.31 -33.96 38.84
C GLN A 229 -13.28 -34.78 37.55
N THR A 230 -14.34 -34.70 36.74
CA THR A 230 -14.43 -35.43 35.47
C THR A 230 -13.48 -34.87 34.43
N VAL A 231 -13.37 -33.54 34.31
CA VAL A 231 -12.39 -32.88 33.43
C VAL A 231 -10.96 -33.23 33.86
N GLU A 232 -10.65 -33.14 35.15
CA GLU A 232 -9.32 -33.48 35.67
C GLU A 232 -8.98 -34.96 35.42
N ALA A 233 -9.92 -35.89 35.61
CA ALA A 233 -9.70 -37.31 35.38
C ALA A 233 -9.54 -37.69 33.90
N LEU A 234 -10.29 -37.06 32.99
CA LEU A 234 -10.29 -37.42 31.56
C LEU A 234 -9.24 -36.67 30.75
N LEU A 235 -8.95 -35.42 31.10
CA LEU A 235 -8.09 -34.53 30.33
C LEU A 235 -6.76 -34.26 31.02
N ASN A 236 -6.62 -34.60 32.31
CA ASN A 236 -5.46 -34.23 33.13
C ASN A 236 -5.23 -32.70 33.16
N VAL A 237 -6.31 -31.92 33.08
CA VAL A 237 -6.31 -30.45 33.12
C VAL A 237 -7.15 -29.97 34.30
N SER A 238 -6.61 -29.03 35.08
CA SER A 238 -7.32 -28.41 36.20
C SER A 238 -8.02 -27.13 35.74
N VAL A 239 -9.34 -27.11 35.81
CA VAL A 239 -10.18 -25.95 35.44
C VAL A 239 -10.88 -25.39 36.68
N ASP A 240 -10.81 -24.07 36.88
CA ASP A 240 -11.59 -23.38 37.91
C ASP A 240 -12.95 -22.92 37.38
N PHE A 241 -13.97 -23.77 37.52
CA PHE A 241 -15.36 -23.47 37.12
C PHE A 241 -16.06 -22.40 38.00
N LYS A 242 -15.32 -21.65 38.82
CA LYS A 242 -15.82 -20.46 39.53
C LYS A 242 -15.42 -19.15 38.86
N LYS A 243 -14.55 -19.19 37.85
CA LYS A 243 -14.06 -18.01 37.14
C LYS A 243 -14.20 -18.20 35.64
N THR A 244 -14.42 -17.11 34.92
CA THR A 244 -14.31 -17.10 33.47
C THR A 244 -12.85 -17.33 33.05
N LYS A 245 -12.61 -17.59 31.76
CA LYS A 245 -11.24 -17.66 31.21
C LYS A 245 -10.40 -16.42 31.52
N GLN A 246 -11.03 -15.24 31.65
CA GLN A 246 -10.38 -13.96 31.97
C GLN A 246 -10.14 -13.77 33.49
N GLY A 247 -10.60 -14.70 34.34
CA GLY A 247 -10.41 -14.66 35.78
C GLY A 247 -11.57 -14.02 36.56
N GLU A 248 -12.61 -13.55 35.89
CA GLU A 248 -13.78 -12.92 36.52
C GLU A 248 -14.64 -13.95 37.25
N PRO A 249 -15.14 -13.67 38.47
CA PRO A 249 -15.99 -14.62 39.18
C PRO A 249 -17.32 -14.82 38.46
N ILE A 250 -17.76 -16.07 38.36
CA ILE A 250 -19.07 -16.42 37.80
C ILE A 250 -19.82 -17.35 38.76
N ASN A 251 -21.07 -17.03 39.07
CA ASN A 251 -21.94 -17.84 39.93
C ASN A 251 -23.24 -18.24 39.19
N GLN A 252 -24.11 -19.01 39.86
CA GLN A 252 -25.35 -19.52 39.26
C GLN A 252 -26.32 -18.40 38.89
N GLN A 253 -26.47 -17.38 39.75
CA GLN A 253 -27.37 -16.26 39.50
C GLN A 253 -26.91 -15.43 38.29
N ASP A 254 -25.60 -15.29 38.10
CA ASP A 254 -25.05 -14.63 36.92
C ASP A 254 -25.41 -15.40 35.64
N ILE A 255 -25.20 -16.71 35.61
CA ILE A 255 -25.54 -17.55 34.46
C ILE A 255 -27.05 -17.56 34.20
N ASP A 256 -27.88 -17.73 35.24
CA ASP A 256 -29.33 -17.70 35.12
C ASP A 256 -29.82 -16.38 34.53
N ARG A 257 -29.26 -15.26 34.98
CA ARG A 257 -29.58 -13.92 34.45
C ARG A 257 -29.10 -13.75 33.02
N PHE A 258 -27.85 -14.11 32.70
CA PHE A 258 -27.27 -13.87 31.37
C PHE A 258 -27.87 -14.77 30.29
N MET A 259 -28.10 -16.04 30.61
CA MET A 259 -28.65 -17.05 29.68
C MET A 259 -30.18 -17.15 29.74
N ARG A 260 -30.83 -16.44 30.68
CA ARG A 260 -32.26 -16.55 30.98
C ARG A 260 -32.67 -17.97 31.37
N PHE A 261 -31.82 -18.66 32.12
CA PHE A 261 -32.10 -20.00 32.62
C PHE A 261 -33.00 -19.95 33.87
N ASP A 262 -33.84 -20.98 34.03
CA ASP A 262 -34.61 -21.22 35.24
C ASP A 262 -34.15 -22.56 35.83
N PRO A 263 -33.58 -22.58 37.06
CA PRO A 263 -33.10 -23.81 37.70
C PRO A 263 -34.14 -24.93 37.81
N LYS A 264 -35.43 -24.63 37.69
CA LYS A 264 -36.53 -25.62 37.73
C LYS A 264 -36.79 -26.27 36.37
N THR A 265 -36.45 -25.63 35.26
CA THR A 265 -36.78 -26.12 33.91
C THR A 265 -35.55 -26.34 33.03
N THR A 266 -34.45 -25.61 33.26
CA THR A 266 -33.20 -25.77 32.55
C THR A 266 -32.51 -27.07 32.93
N THR A 267 -32.02 -27.79 31.94
CA THR A 267 -31.40 -29.10 32.10
C THR A 267 -29.99 -28.99 32.69
N HIS A 268 -29.53 -30.06 33.32
CA HIS A 268 -28.14 -30.15 33.80
C HIS A 268 -27.14 -30.03 32.65
N GLN A 269 -27.49 -30.52 31.45
CA GLN A 269 -26.65 -30.44 30.26
C GLN A 269 -26.41 -28.98 29.83
N GLU A 270 -27.47 -28.17 29.74
CA GLU A 270 -27.36 -26.75 29.36
C GLU A 270 -26.46 -25.98 30.32
N TYR A 271 -26.55 -26.28 31.62
CA TYR A 271 -25.65 -25.70 32.62
C TYR A 271 -24.19 -26.15 32.47
N ILE A 272 -23.94 -27.43 32.15
CA ILE A 272 -22.58 -27.93 31.91
C ILE A 272 -21.97 -27.26 30.68
N GLU A 273 -22.71 -27.20 29.57
CA GLU A 273 -22.26 -26.57 28.33
C GLU A 273 -21.92 -25.10 28.54
N THR A 274 -22.76 -24.39 29.30
CA THR A 274 -22.54 -22.99 29.65
C THR A 274 -21.30 -22.81 30.52
N LEU A 275 -21.10 -23.67 31.53
CA LEU A 275 -19.90 -23.61 32.38
C LEU A 275 -18.62 -23.87 31.59
N LEU A 276 -18.63 -24.84 30.67
CA LEU A 276 -17.52 -25.08 29.76
C LEU A 276 -17.26 -23.85 28.88
N GLY A 277 -18.30 -23.24 28.31
CA GLY A 277 -18.18 -22.06 27.46
C GLY A 277 -17.59 -20.83 28.17
N TYR A 278 -18.01 -20.53 29.40
CA TYR A 278 -17.48 -19.38 30.14
C TYR A 278 -16.09 -19.62 30.76
N CYS A 279 -15.88 -20.82 31.32
CA CYS A 279 -14.70 -21.08 32.15
C CYS A 279 -13.54 -21.67 31.35
N ALA A 280 -13.82 -22.44 30.29
CA ALA A 280 -12.80 -23.09 29.48
C ALA A 280 -13.28 -23.29 28.02
N PRO A 281 -13.53 -22.19 27.28
CA PRO A 281 -14.04 -22.27 25.91
C PRO A 281 -13.12 -23.07 24.98
N ASP A 282 -11.81 -22.99 25.19
CA ASP A 282 -10.80 -23.65 24.34
C ASP A 282 -10.39 -25.04 24.86
N LEU A 283 -11.08 -25.60 25.86
CA LEU A 283 -10.64 -26.82 26.57
C LEU A 283 -10.45 -28.02 25.63
N PHE A 284 -11.24 -28.06 24.56
CA PHE A 284 -11.27 -29.17 23.61
C PHE A 284 -10.60 -28.83 22.27
N ASP A 285 -10.09 -27.61 22.09
CA ASP A 285 -9.58 -27.12 20.80
C ASP A 285 -8.27 -27.79 20.38
N THR A 286 -7.52 -28.33 21.34
CA THR A 286 -6.21 -28.97 21.11
C THR A 286 -6.29 -30.47 20.85
N VAL A 287 -7.47 -31.08 20.99
CA VAL A 287 -7.64 -32.53 20.84
C VAL A 287 -8.13 -32.83 19.42
N VAL A 288 -7.23 -33.40 18.62
CA VAL A 288 -7.58 -33.93 17.30
C VAL A 288 -8.25 -35.29 17.49
N GLU A 289 -9.57 -35.35 17.30
CA GLU A 289 -10.36 -36.58 17.39
C GLU A 289 -10.79 -37.09 16.01
N SER A 290 -11.17 -38.37 15.97
CA SER A 290 -11.84 -38.95 14.82
C SER A 290 -13.04 -38.08 14.39
N PRO A 291 -13.13 -37.71 13.10
CA PRO A 291 -14.31 -37.06 12.53
C PRO A 291 -15.61 -37.83 12.81
N PHE A 292 -15.57 -39.16 12.84
CA PHE A 292 -16.77 -39.97 13.08
C PHE A 292 -17.34 -39.82 14.50
N ASN A 293 -16.60 -39.21 15.42
CA ASN A 293 -17.09 -38.89 16.76
C ASN A 293 -17.97 -37.63 16.81
N THR A 294 -17.84 -36.70 15.85
CA THR A 294 -18.59 -35.44 15.86
C THR A 294 -19.69 -35.39 14.81
N LEU A 295 -19.58 -36.18 13.74
CA LEU A 295 -20.52 -36.16 12.63
C LEU A 295 -21.85 -36.85 12.94
N ILE A 296 -22.95 -36.14 12.69
CA ILE A 296 -24.32 -36.59 13.00
C ILE A 296 -25.21 -36.84 11.77
N GLN A 297 -24.66 -36.69 10.56
CA GLN A 297 -25.41 -36.86 9.31
C GLN A 297 -24.80 -37.95 8.43
N ALA A 298 -25.66 -38.75 7.79
CA ALA A 298 -25.24 -39.81 6.87
C ALA A 298 -24.41 -39.28 5.69
N GLU A 299 -24.72 -38.07 5.19
CA GLU A 299 -23.95 -37.41 4.14
C GLU A 299 -22.52 -37.10 4.60
N SER A 300 -22.37 -36.46 5.77
CA SER A 300 -21.05 -36.15 6.32
C SER A 300 -20.24 -37.41 6.60
N TRP A 301 -20.88 -38.48 7.06
CA TRP A 301 -20.25 -39.80 7.21
C TRP A 301 -19.76 -40.39 5.88
N SER A 302 -20.54 -40.25 4.81
CA SER A 302 -20.13 -40.66 3.46
C SER A 302 -18.91 -39.87 3.00
N ILE A 303 -18.92 -38.56 3.17
CA ILE A 303 -17.79 -37.67 2.83
C ILE A 303 -16.54 -38.03 3.65
N ALA A 304 -16.67 -38.19 4.97
CA ALA A 304 -15.56 -38.58 5.85
C ALA A 304 -14.99 -39.96 5.48
N THR A 305 -15.84 -40.91 5.09
CA THR A 305 -15.38 -42.23 4.60
C THR A 305 -14.60 -42.10 3.30
N GLN A 306 -15.08 -41.31 2.35
CA GLN A 306 -14.38 -41.05 1.08
C GLN A 306 -13.05 -40.33 1.33
N PHE A 307 -13.01 -39.37 2.26
CA PHE A 307 -11.80 -38.66 2.66
C PHE A 307 -10.79 -39.62 3.31
N LEU A 308 -11.20 -40.48 4.24
CA LEU A 308 -10.35 -41.52 4.83
C LEU A 308 -9.72 -42.42 3.76
N LEU A 309 -10.51 -42.86 2.77
CA LEU A 309 -10.01 -43.66 1.65
C LEU A 309 -9.01 -42.85 0.80
N GLY A 310 -9.25 -41.55 0.60
CA GLY A 310 -8.34 -40.62 -0.07
C GLY A 310 -7.01 -40.46 0.66
N ILE A 311 -7.04 -40.23 1.98
CA ILE A 311 -5.85 -40.16 2.83
C ILE A 311 -5.10 -41.49 2.85
N THR A 312 -5.82 -42.62 2.90
CA THR A 312 -5.20 -43.94 2.81
C THR A 312 -4.51 -44.15 1.46
N ASN A 313 -5.13 -43.73 0.35
CA ASN A 313 -4.54 -43.78 -0.98
C ASN A 313 -3.27 -42.92 -1.05
N PHE A 314 -3.32 -41.70 -0.50
CA PHE A 314 -2.19 -40.78 -0.42
C PHE A 314 -1.02 -41.41 0.36
N TYR A 315 -1.29 -41.90 1.56
CA TYR A 315 -0.29 -42.58 2.39
C TYR A 315 0.33 -43.79 1.67
N CYS A 316 -0.49 -44.63 1.02
CA CYS A 316 0.01 -45.79 0.31
C CYS A 316 0.89 -45.43 -0.89
N ILE A 317 0.63 -44.30 -1.57
CA ILE A 317 1.51 -43.80 -2.64
C ILE A 317 2.83 -43.29 -2.04
N ALA A 318 2.76 -42.46 -1.00
CA ALA A 318 3.94 -41.90 -0.34
C ALA A 318 4.87 -42.99 0.20
N GLN A 319 4.30 -44.06 0.76
CA GLN A 319 5.04 -45.22 1.28
C GLN A 319 5.36 -46.30 0.22
N GLY A 320 5.08 -46.04 -1.06
CA GLY A 320 5.38 -46.98 -2.16
C GLY A 320 4.61 -48.31 -2.12
N LYS A 321 3.54 -48.40 -1.33
CA LYS A 321 2.67 -49.59 -1.15
C LYS A 321 1.73 -49.84 -2.33
N ILE A 322 1.48 -48.82 -3.15
CA ILE A 322 0.76 -48.91 -4.43
C ILE A 322 1.51 -48.16 -5.54
N SER A 323 1.07 -48.34 -6.79
CA SER A 323 1.59 -47.54 -7.91
C SER A 323 1.08 -46.10 -7.80
N PRO A 324 1.86 -45.07 -8.23
CA PRO A 324 1.39 -43.68 -8.27
C PRO A 324 0.13 -43.44 -9.12
N ASN A 325 -0.24 -44.41 -9.98
CA ASN A 325 -1.44 -44.37 -10.81
C ASN A 325 -2.63 -45.15 -10.20
N THR A 326 -2.43 -45.87 -9.09
CA THR A 326 -3.50 -46.60 -8.42
C THR A 326 -4.43 -45.61 -7.69
N ASN A 327 -5.72 -45.67 -8.04
CA ASN A 327 -6.76 -44.79 -7.50
C ASN A 327 -7.90 -45.63 -6.91
N PHE A 328 -7.98 -45.69 -5.58
CA PHE A 328 -8.96 -46.48 -4.84
C PHE A 328 -10.39 -46.04 -5.12
N GLY A 329 -10.64 -44.73 -5.30
CA GLY A 329 -11.97 -44.21 -5.64
C GLY A 329 -12.48 -44.78 -6.97
N GLN A 330 -11.63 -44.78 -8.01
CA GLN A 330 -11.97 -45.35 -9.32
C GLN A 330 -12.15 -46.87 -9.27
N ILE A 331 -11.33 -47.57 -8.48
CA ILE A 331 -11.46 -49.02 -8.26
C ILE A 331 -12.81 -49.35 -7.61
N LEU A 332 -13.21 -48.59 -6.58
CA LEU A 332 -14.46 -48.81 -5.86
C LEU A 332 -15.68 -48.44 -6.72
N ASP A 333 -15.62 -47.35 -7.48
CA ASP A 333 -16.71 -46.95 -8.38
C ASP A 333 -16.92 -47.93 -9.54
N SER A 334 -15.84 -48.49 -10.09
CA SER A 334 -15.91 -49.49 -11.16
C SER A 334 -16.36 -50.87 -10.67
N LYS A 335 -16.39 -51.12 -9.36
CA LYS A 335 -16.74 -52.42 -8.75
C LYS A 335 -17.88 -52.26 -7.73
N PRO A 336 -19.15 -52.15 -8.16
CA PRO A 336 -20.30 -51.89 -7.28
C PRO A 336 -20.46 -52.89 -6.14
N VAL A 337 -20.16 -54.18 -6.39
CA VAL A 337 -20.22 -55.23 -5.36
C VAL A 337 -19.20 -54.96 -4.24
N LEU A 338 -18.00 -54.50 -4.60
CA LEU A 338 -16.95 -54.17 -3.65
C LEU A 338 -17.35 -52.95 -2.81
N SER A 339 -17.90 -51.92 -3.45
CA SER A 339 -18.41 -50.72 -2.77
C SER A 339 -19.54 -51.03 -1.78
N LYS A 340 -20.52 -51.87 -2.17
CA LYS A 340 -21.59 -52.32 -1.28
C LYS A 340 -21.06 -53.11 -0.09
N ASN A 341 -20.08 -53.96 -0.31
CA ASN A 341 -19.47 -54.74 0.76
C ASN A 341 -18.73 -53.84 1.76
N LEU A 342 -17.93 -52.87 1.30
CA LEU A 342 -17.29 -51.88 2.17
C LEU A 342 -18.33 -51.11 2.99
N ALA A 343 -19.35 -50.53 2.33
CA ALA A 343 -20.37 -49.74 3.00
C ALA A 343 -21.14 -50.54 4.07
N ALA A 344 -21.49 -51.80 3.76
CA ALA A 344 -22.15 -52.69 4.72
C ALA A 344 -21.24 -53.02 5.92
N THR A 345 -19.95 -53.28 5.70
CA THR A 345 -18.98 -53.51 6.78
C THR A 345 -18.87 -52.31 7.71
N LEU A 346 -18.80 -51.10 7.18
CA LEU A 346 -18.71 -49.88 7.99
C LEU A 346 -20.01 -49.55 8.72
N ALA A 347 -21.16 -49.78 8.08
CA ALA A 347 -22.46 -49.61 8.74
C ALA A 347 -22.63 -50.58 9.92
N LEU A 348 -22.22 -51.85 9.76
CA LEU A 348 -22.23 -52.83 10.85
C LEU A 348 -21.25 -52.44 11.97
N ALA A 349 -20.07 -51.91 11.63
CA ALA A 349 -19.13 -51.42 12.62
C ALA A 349 -19.73 -50.28 13.46
N GLN A 350 -20.44 -49.34 12.83
CA GLN A 350 -21.13 -48.26 13.54
C GLN A 350 -22.27 -48.77 14.44
N GLN A 351 -23.09 -49.72 13.97
CA GLN A 351 -24.15 -50.34 14.78
C GLN A 351 -23.59 -51.01 16.03
N ASN A 352 -22.40 -51.60 15.92
CA ASN A 352 -21.71 -52.26 17.04
C ASN A 352 -20.82 -51.31 17.86
N ASN A 353 -20.87 -49.99 17.61
CA ASN A 353 -20.04 -48.99 18.27
C ASN A 353 -18.52 -49.25 18.15
N HIS A 354 -18.07 -49.86 17.05
CA HIS A 354 -16.66 -50.08 16.77
C HIS A 354 -15.99 -48.85 16.13
N ASN A 355 -14.66 -48.77 16.22
CA ASN A 355 -13.89 -47.73 15.52
C ASN A 355 -13.98 -47.91 14.00
N ILE A 356 -14.41 -46.85 13.31
CA ILE A 356 -14.74 -46.89 11.88
C ILE A 356 -13.48 -46.93 11.02
N GLU A 357 -12.44 -46.20 11.41
CA GLU A 357 -11.17 -46.19 10.69
C GLU A 357 -10.50 -47.55 10.73
N ASP A 358 -10.45 -48.19 11.90
CA ASP A 358 -9.88 -49.53 12.08
C ASP A 358 -10.70 -50.58 11.30
N ALA A 359 -12.03 -50.46 11.27
CA ALA A 359 -12.89 -51.31 10.46
C ALA A 359 -12.60 -51.14 8.95
N CYS A 360 -12.46 -49.90 8.48
CA CYS A 360 -12.14 -49.58 7.08
C CYS A 360 -10.77 -50.13 6.69
N LEU A 361 -9.73 -49.86 7.48
CA LEU A 361 -8.36 -50.26 7.19
C LEU A 361 -8.18 -51.78 7.29
N SER A 362 -8.89 -52.44 8.22
CA SER A 362 -8.92 -53.90 8.30
C SER A 362 -9.64 -54.52 7.10
N TRP A 363 -10.74 -53.91 6.65
CA TRP A 363 -11.42 -54.33 5.43
C TRP A 363 -10.51 -54.22 4.20
N MET A 364 -9.69 -53.18 4.11
CA MET A 364 -8.72 -53.01 3.02
C MET A 364 -7.65 -54.11 3.04
N ASN A 365 -7.18 -54.53 4.22
CA ASN A 365 -6.24 -55.65 4.37
C ASN A 365 -6.83 -56.99 3.90
N VAL A 366 -8.14 -57.21 4.06
CA VAL A 366 -8.83 -58.39 3.51
C VAL A 366 -8.93 -58.33 1.98
N HIS A 367 -8.85 -57.13 1.39
CA HIS A 367 -9.06 -56.87 -0.03
C HIS A 367 -7.81 -56.39 -0.79
N ILE A 368 -6.61 -56.72 -0.28
CA ILE A 368 -5.31 -56.29 -0.82
C ILE A 368 -5.21 -56.43 -2.34
N SER A 369 -5.53 -57.60 -2.88
CA SER A 369 -5.44 -57.87 -4.33
C SER A 369 -6.38 -57.01 -5.15
N LYS A 370 -7.62 -56.79 -4.68
CA LYS A 370 -8.63 -55.99 -5.37
C LYS A 370 -8.27 -54.50 -5.39
N LEU A 371 -7.56 -54.04 -4.37
CA LEU A 371 -7.06 -52.66 -4.18
C LEU A 371 -5.64 -52.47 -4.72
N GLN A 372 -5.00 -53.49 -5.29
CA GLN A 372 -3.63 -53.43 -5.83
C GLN A 372 -2.58 -53.03 -4.77
N LEU A 373 -2.85 -53.30 -3.50
CA LEU A 373 -1.87 -53.15 -2.43
C LEU A 373 -0.76 -54.19 -2.60
N LYS A 374 0.50 -53.78 -2.49
CA LYS A 374 1.65 -54.70 -2.54
C LYS A 374 1.77 -55.53 -1.26
N THR A 375 1.45 -54.93 -0.11
CA THR A 375 1.52 -55.53 1.23
C THR A 375 0.38 -55.02 2.09
N ALA A 376 0.05 -55.77 3.16
CA ALA A 376 -0.92 -55.35 4.16
C ALA A 376 -0.46 -54.06 4.88
N LEU A 377 -1.44 -53.28 5.34
CA LEU A 377 -1.24 -52.16 6.25
C LEU A 377 -0.96 -52.71 7.66
N THR A 378 0.24 -52.45 8.18
CA THR A 378 0.63 -52.82 9.55
C THR A 378 -0.11 -51.96 10.57
N GLN A 379 -0.03 -52.31 11.86
CA GLN A 379 -0.60 -51.49 12.93
C GLN A 379 -0.07 -50.04 12.89
N SER A 380 1.26 -49.88 12.76
CA SER A 380 1.89 -48.57 12.63
C SER A 380 1.41 -47.81 11.38
N ASN A 381 1.17 -48.49 10.25
CA ASN A 381 0.58 -47.82 9.08
C ASN A 381 -0.83 -47.30 9.39
N ARG A 382 -1.65 -48.11 10.07
CA ARG A 382 -3.03 -47.73 10.42
C ARG A 382 -3.06 -46.54 11.37
N GLU A 383 -2.20 -46.52 12.38
CA GLU A 383 -2.08 -45.41 13.32
C GLU A 383 -1.72 -44.10 12.61
N ALA A 384 -0.67 -44.11 11.75
CA ALA A 384 -0.26 -42.93 11.00
C ALA A 384 -1.37 -42.42 10.04
N ILE A 385 -2.11 -43.33 9.40
CA ILE A 385 -3.25 -42.97 8.55
C ILE A 385 -4.36 -42.32 9.37
N LYS A 386 -4.69 -42.85 10.55
CA LYS A 386 -5.73 -42.30 11.43
C LYS A 386 -5.37 -40.92 11.94
N GLU A 387 -4.12 -40.73 12.37
CA GLU A 387 -3.59 -39.44 12.82
C GLU A 387 -3.68 -38.41 11.68
N THR A 388 -3.11 -38.73 10.51
CA THR A 388 -3.16 -37.83 9.34
C THR A 388 -4.60 -37.51 8.92
N PHE A 389 -5.50 -38.50 8.95
CA PHE A 389 -6.91 -38.33 8.62
C PHE A 389 -7.61 -37.37 9.58
N ALA A 390 -7.41 -37.55 10.89
CA ALA A 390 -8.02 -36.71 11.90
C ALA A 390 -7.47 -35.27 11.85
N GLU A 391 -6.15 -35.11 11.72
CA GLU A 391 -5.50 -33.81 11.58
C GLU A 391 -6.00 -33.06 10.35
N TYR A 392 -5.94 -33.68 9.18
CA TYR A 392 -6.32 -33.02 7.94
C TYR A 392 -7.81 -32.71 7.91
N TYR A 393 -8.66 -33.62 8.40
CA TYR A 393 -10.10 -33.37 8.46
C TYR A 393 -10.43 -32.21 9.42
N ALA A 394 -9.73 -32.09 10.55
CA ALA A 394 -9.91 -31.00 11.49
C ALA A 394 -9.61 -29.63 10.85
N GLU A 395 -8.63 -29.55 9.95
CA GLU A 395 -8.32 -28.32 9.19
C GLU A 395 -9.40 -27.94 8.17
N ILE A 396 -10.10 -28.93 7.58
CA ILE A 396 -11.07 -28.70 6.50
C ILE A 396 -12.54 -28.83 6.92
N LYS A 397 -12.85 -29.17 8.18
CA LYS A 397 -14.21 -29.48 8.64
C LYS A 397 -15.23 -28.36 8.37
N ASP A 398 -14.77 -27.11 8.33
CA ASP A 398 -15.59 -25.92 8.11
C ASP A 398 -15.59 -25.46 6.63
N SER A 399 -15.06 -26.29 5.71
CA SER A 399 -15.05 -25.99 4.28
C SER A 399 -16.46 -25.90 3.72
N PRO A 400 -16.77 -24.89 2.87
CA PRO A 400 -18.10 -24.75 2.27
C PRO A 400 -18.41 -25.86 1.25
N HIS A 401 -17.37 -26.49 0.70
CA HIS A 401 -17.43 -27.54 -0.31
C HIS A 401 -16.46 -28.66 0.07
N PHE A 402 -16.82 -29.91 -0.19
CA PHE A 402 -15.98 -31.09 0.10
C PHE A 402 -15.63 -31.88 -1.18
N ASP A 403 -15.82 -31.27 -2.34
CA ASP A 403 -15.65 -31.89 -3.65
C ASP A 403 -14.19 -32.24 -3.95
N GLU A 404 -13.24 -31.44 -3.46
CA GLU A 404 -11.82 -31.64 -3.72
C GLU A 404 -10.90 -31.03 -2.66
N PHE A 405 -9.72 -31.64 -2.51
CA PHE A 405 -8.65 -31.12 -1.67
C PHE A 405 -7.28 -31.36 -2.30
N PHE A 406 -6.34 -30.45 -2.04
CA PHE A 406 -4.92 -30.62 -2.38
C PHE A 406 -4.16 -31.13 -1.15
N LEU A 407 -3.22 -32.05 -1.36
CA LEU A 407 -2.42 -32.66 -0.29
C LEU A 407 -0.94 -32.50 -0.63
N LEU A 408 -0.15 -31.95 0.29
CA LEU A 408 1.28 -31.80 0.15
C LEU A 408 2.01 -32.89 0.95
N ASP A 409 2.83 -33.68 0.27
CA ASP A 409 3.75 -34.62 0.92
C ASP A 409 4.99 -33.85 1.41
N THR A 410 5.06 -33.64 2.72
CA THR A 410 6.17 -32.95 3.38
C THR A 410 7.41 -33.82 3.56
N HIS A 411 7.26 -35.13 3.50
CA HIS A 411 8.35 -36.09 3.62
C HIS A 411 9.08 -36.32 2.29
N LYS A 412 8.41 -36.06 1.17
CA LYS A 412 8.99 -36.11 -0.17
C LYS A 412 9.51 -34.73 -0.60
N LYS A 413 10.81 -34.63 -0.90
CA LYS A 413 11.35 -33.46 -1.61
C LYS A 413 10.70 -33.33 -2.99
N GLY A 414 10.27 -32.12 -3.33
CA GLY A 414 9.62 -31.85 -4.60
C GLY A 414 9.56 -30.37 -4.95
N ASP A 415 8.72 -30.07 -5.93
CA ASP A 415 8.59 -28.73 -6.53
C ASP A 415 7.66 -27.77 -5.76
N PHE A 416 7.04 -28.25 -4.67
CA PHE A 416 6.07 -27.50 -3.88
C PHE A 416 6.52 -27.40 -2.42
N PHE A 417 6.30 -26.22 -1.85
CA PHE A 417 6.84 -25.77 -0.56
C PHE A 417 5.74 -25.12 0.28
N ILE A 418 5.93 -25.07 1.59
CA ILE A 418 5.09 -24.31 2.52
C ILE A 418 5.78 -22.98 2.78
N HIS A 419 5.08 -21.88 2.57
CA HIS A 419 5.57 -20.54 2.93
C HIS A 419 4.40 -19.60 3.22
N GLN A 420 4.49 -18.86 4.32
CA GLN A 420 3.49 -17.83 4.70
C GLN A 420 2.03 -18.35 4.68
N GLY A 421 1.80 -19.57 5.16
CA GLY A 421 0.46 -20.18 5.20
C GLY A 421 -0.09 -20.62 3.83
N HIS A 422 0.77 -20.77 2.83
CA HIS A 422 0.41 -21.23 1.49
C HIS A 422 1.27 -22.42 1.06
N ILE A 423 0.66 -23.31 0.26
CA ILE A 423 1.39 -24.23 -0.60
C ILE A 423 1.80 -23.43 -1.83
N CYS A 424 3.11 -23.35 -2.06
CA CYS A 424 3.77 -22.53 -3.07
C CYS A 424 4.59 -23.39 -4.04
N THR A 425 4.99 -22.81 -5.16
CA THR A 425 6.07 -23.32 -6.00
C THR A 425 7.06 -22.20 -6.33
N LEU A 426 8.23 -22.55 -6.83
CA LEU A 426 9.22 -21.55 -7.23
C LEU A 426 8.79 -20.85 -8.53
N PHE A 427 8.63 -19.52 -8.46
CA PHE A 427 8.29 -18.72 -9.64
C PHE A 427 9.33 -18.87 -10.76
N ALA A 428 10.62 -18.92 -10.39
CA ALA A 428 11.71 -19.18 -11.34
C ALA A 428 11.56 -20.52 -12.10
N LYS A 429 10.96 -21.54 -11.47
CA LYS A 429 10.65 -22.81 -12.13
C LYS A 429 9.45 -22.69 -13.07
N PHE A 430 8.40 -22.00 -12.64
CA PHE A 430 7.21 -21.73 -13.47
C PHE A 430 7.55 -20.98 -14.77
N ILE A 431 8.30 -19.89 -14.69
CA ILE A 431 8.66 -19.05 -15.85
C ILE A 431 9.64 -19.73 -16.82
N SER A 432 10.29 -20.82 -16.39
CA SER A 432 11.21 -21.58 -17.25
C SER A 432 10.48 -22.43 -18.30
N SER A 433 9.14 -22.48 -18.24
CA SER A 433 8.35 -23.16 -19.25
C SER A 433 8.57 -22.57 -20.65
N PRO A 434 8.90 -23.39 -21.66
CA PRO A 434 9.05 -22.93 -23.04
C PRO A 434 7.81 -22.22 -23.60
N SER A 435 6.63 -22.50 -23.04
CA SER A 435 5.36 -21.89 -23.44
C SER A 435 5.31 -20.37 -23.28
N PHE A 436 6.14 -19.78 -22.42
CA PHE A 436 6.18 -18.33 -22.22
C PHE A 436 7.13 -17.61 -23.17
N GLN A 437 8.05 -18.34 -23.82
CA GLN A 437 9.01 -17.79 -24.79
C GLN A 437 9.77 -16.55 -24.28
N LEU A 438 10.07 -16.50 -22.97
CA LEU A 438 10.71 -15.34 -22.36
C LEU A 438 12.14 -15.16 -22.90
N PRO A 439 12.59 -13.90 -23.15
CA PRO A 439 13.95 -13.62 -23.59
C PRO A 439 14.99 -14.15 -22.60
N LYS A 440 16.01 -14.86 -23.10
CA LYS A 440 17.10 -15.42 -22.28
C LYS A 440 17.78 -14.39 -21.38
N LYS A 441 17.90 -13.13 -21.83
CA LYS A 441 18.47 -12.04 -21.03
C LYS A 441 17.74 -11.80 -19.70
N LEU A 442 16.44 -12.08 -19.64
CA LEU A 442 15.63 -11.92 -18.43
C LEU A 442 15.66 -13.15 -17.54
N THR A 443 15.75 -14.34 -18.13
CA THR A 443 15.71 -15.61 -17.37
C THR A 443 17.09 -16.06 -16.88
N LYS A 444 18.17 -15.68 -17.55
CA LYS A 444 19.56 -16.07 -17.21
C LYS A 444 19.93 -15.74 -15.76
N PRO A 445 19.63 -14.55 -15.21
CA PRO A 445 19.90 -14.26 -13.79
C PRO A 445 19.18 -15.21 -12.81
N LEU A 446 18.07 -15.81 -13.24
CA LEU A 446 17.23 -16.68 -12.42
C LEU A 446 17.59 -18.17 -12.56
N GLU A 447 18.56 -18.52 -13.41
CA GLU A 447 19.07 -19.90 -13.53
C GLU A 447 19.75 -20.35 -12.23
N LYS A 448 20.53 -19.47 -11.60
CA LYS A 448 21.15 -19.74 -10.29
C LYS A 448 20.10 -20.09 -9.23
N VAL A 449 18.97 -19.35 -9.21
CA VAL A 449 17.85 -19.59 -8.28
C VAL A 449 17.27 -21.00 -8.48
N ARG A 450 17.10 -21.42 -9.75
CA ARG A 450 16.57 -22.75 -10.07
C ARG A 450 17.52 -23.87 -9.65
N SER A 451 18.83 -23.68 -9.84
CA SER A 451 19.83 -24.66 -9.41
C SER A 451 19.90 -24.77 -7.87
N ALA A 452 19.71 -23.66 -7.16
CA ALA A 452 19.68 -23.62 -5.70
C ALA A 452 18.38 -24.18 -5.09
N ALA A 453 17.34 -24.42 -5.90
CA ALA A 453 16.04 -24.90 -5.43
C ALA A 453 16.10 -26.24 -4.66
N SER A 454 17.04 -27.12 -5.01
CA SER A 454 17.19 -28.45 -4.39
C SER A 454 17.67 -28.40 -2.93
N ALA A 455 18.28 -27.27 -2.53
CA ALA A 455 18.74 -27.03 -1.18
C ALA A 455 17.63 -26.55 -0.23
N LEU A 456 16.49 -26.07 -0.77
CA LEU A 456 15.39 -25.58 0.04
C LEU A 456 14.70 -26.73 0.80
N SER A 457 14.32 -26.44 2.05
CA SER A 457 13.43 -27.28 2.85
C SER A 457 11.99 -27.19 2.33
N THR A 458 11.18 -28.22 2.58
CA THR A 458 9.75 -28.20 2.21
C THR A 458 9.00 -27.10 2.94
N ALA A 459 9.31 -26.83 4.22
CA ALA A 459 8.79 -25.69 4.95
C ALA A 459 9.83 -24.56 4.96
N ILE A 460 9.49 -23.42 4.37
CA ILE A 460 10.37 -22.26 4.22
C ILE A 460 9.96 -21.19 5.25
N PRO A 461 10.91 -20.69 6.08
CA PRO A 461 10.63 -19.68 7.08
C PRO A 461 9.94 -18.43 6.52
N HIS A 462 9.08 -17.81 7.32
CA HIS A 462 8.38 -16.59 6.93
C HIS A 462 9.23 -15.32 7.07
N LYS A 463 10.32 -15.39 7.85
CA LYS A 463 11.24 -14.27 8.14
C LYS A 463 12.61 -14.51 7.50
N ASN A 464 13.17 -13.48 6.87
CA ASN A 464 14.48 -13.50 6.24
C ASN A 464 15.57 -13.20 7.28
N GLN A 465 16.36 -14.21 7.64
CA GLN A 465 17.37 -14.10 8.71
C GLN A 465 18.60 -13.26 8.31
N LEU A 466 18.95 -13.21 7.02
CA LEU A 466 20.10 -12.43 6.52
C LEU A 466 19.83 -10.92 6.40
N VAL A 467 18.59 -10.48 6.51
CA VAL A 467 18.27 -9.06 6.42
C VAL A 467 18.58 -8.42 7.77
N GLN A 468 19.59 -7.54 7.80
CA GLN A 468 19.90 -6.76 8.99
C GLN A 468 18.79 -5.74 9.26
N GLY A 469 18.24 -5.78 10.47
CA GLY A 469 17.18 -4.85 10.89
C GLY A 469 17.70 -3.45 11.24
N GLU A 470 18.95 -3.33 11.71
CA GLU A 470 19.58 -2.07 12.11
C GLU A 470 21.03 -2.02 11.66
N ILE A 471 21.53 -0.82 11.35
CA ILE A 471 22.94 -0.59 11.05
C ILE A 471 23.47 0.67 11.73
N GLU A 472 24.76 0.67 12.03
CA GLU A 472 25.45 1.86 12.49
C GLU A 472 25.89 2.74 11.30
N ILE A 473 25.40 3.97 11.28
CA ILE A 473 25.70 5.00 10.30
C ILE A 473 26.70 5.99 10.91
N ASN A 474 27.77 6.25 10.16
CA ASN A 474 28.72 7.31 10.44
C ASN A 474 28.34 8.57 9.66
N THR A 475 27.76 9.55 10.35
CA THR A 475 27.28 10.80 9.74
C THR A 475 28.41 11.77 9.39
N ILE A 476 29.61 11.59 9.96
CA ILE A 476 30.76 12.49 9.78
C ILE A 476 31.25 12.46 8.33
N THR A 477 31.20 11.29 7.68
CA THR A 477 31.70 11.11 6.30
C THR A 477 30.63 11.37 5.22
N MET A 478 29.39 11.69 5.62
CA MET A 478 28.28 11.88 4.68
C MET A 478 28.28 13.28 4.06
N ASN A 479 28.00 13.37 2.76
CA ASN A 479 27.75 14.65 2.08
C ASN A 479 26.31 15.15 2.33
N ASN A 480 26.02 16.42 1.98
CA ASN A 480 24.70 17.02 2.21
C ASN A 480 23.54 16.26 1.56
N THR A 481 23.75 15.63 0.40
CA THR A 481 22.73 14.81 -0.27
C THR A 481 22.40 13.56 0.56
N ALA A 482 23.41 12.86 1.04
CA ALA A 482 23.25 11.67 1.88
C ALA A 482 22.65 12.02 3.25
N LEU A 483 23.04 13.17 3.83
CA LEU A 483 22.43 13.68 5.06
C LEU A 483 20.95 14.07 4.88
N GLN A 484 20.59 14.63 3.72
CA GLN A 484 19.20 14.91 3.39
C GLN A 484 18.37 13.62 3.26
N ALA A 485 18.91 12.59 2.60
CA ALA A 485 18.27 11.27 2.54
C ALA A 485 18.12 10.64 3.93
N LEU A 486 19.16 10.74 4.78
CA LEU A 486 19.11 10.28 6.17
C LEU A 486 18.03 11.01 6.97
N TYR A 487 17.95 12.34 6.85
CA TYR A 487 16.94 13.16 7.52
C TYR A 487 15.51 12.80 7.07
N GLU A 488 15.30 12.54 5.78
CA GLU A 488 14.01 12.08 5.25
C GLU A 488 13.65 10.69 5.76
N GLN A 489 14.62 9.77 5.86
CA GLN A 489 14.40 8.44 6.42
C GLN A 489 14.03 8.49 7.90
N ILE A 490 14.75 9.28 8.70
CA ILE A 490 14.41 9.48 10.11
C ILE A 490 13.00 10.06 10.23
N ASN A 491 12.63 11.02 9.38
CA ASN A 491 11.31 11.64 9.42
C ASN A 491 10.16 10.71 9.03
N ALA A 492 10.44 9.71 8.19
CA ALA A 492 9.50 8.68 7.78
C ALA A 492 9.33 7.55 8.83
N CYS A 493 10.11 7.56 9.92
CA CYS A 493 9.98 6.59 11.00
C CYS A 493 8.63 6.75 11.70
N GLN A 494 7.92 5.63 11.89
CA GLN A 494 6.60 5.61 12.56
C GLN A 494 6.72 5.74 14.09
N ASP A 495 7.83 5.28 14.66
CA ASP A 495 8.12 5.41 16.08
C ASP A 495 8.56 6.85 16.39
N LEU A 496 7.67 7.60 17.04
CA LEU A 496 7.89 9.01 17.37
C LEU A 496 9.06 9.22 18.35
N ASN A 497 9.28 8.28 19.29
CA ASN A 497 10.36 8.38 20.27
C ASN A 497 11.71 8.14 19.59
N LEU A 498 11.80 7.08 18.79
CA LEU A 498 13.01 6.78 18.02
C LEU A 498 13.33 7.91 17.02
N LYS A 499 12.31 8.42 16.32
CA LYS A 499 12.45 9.57 15.42
C LYS A 499 13.07 10.78 16.13
N GLN A 500 12.54 11.16 17.29
CA GLN A 500 13.06 12.30 18.05
C GLN A 500 14.52 12.07 18.48
N GLN A 501 14.85 10.88 18.99
CA GLN A 501 16.21 10.52 19.38
C GLN A 501 17.21 10.65 18.22
N LEU A 502 16.85 10.10 17.05
CA LEU A 502 17.71 10.15 15.86
C LEU A 502 17.88 11.56 15.30
N LEU A 503 16.85 12.40 15.33
CA LEU A 503 16.95 13.80 14.91
C LEU A 503 17.86 14.61 15.84
N VAL A 504 17.76 14.40 17.15
CA VAL A 504 18.65 15.04 18.14
C VAL A 504 20.09 14.60 17.91
N GLN A 505 20.33 13.31 17.71
CA GLN A 505 21.65 12.78 17.43
C GLN A 505 22.22 13.32 16.11
N LEU A 506 21.41 13.42 15.05
CA LEU A 506 21.85 14.00 13.77
C LEU A 506 22.28 15.47 13.93
N LYS A 507 21.51 16.26 14.69
CA LYS A 507 21.82 17.68 14.96
C LYS A 507 23.09 17.83 15.80
N GLN A 508 23.35 16.91 16.73
CA GLN A 508 24.58 16.89 17.53
C GLN A 508 25.80 16.49 16.70
N GLU A 509 25.69 15.43 15.88
CA GLU A 509 26.81 14.93 15.07
C GLU A 509 27.11 15.83 13.86
N ARG A 510 26.09 16.48 13.28
CA ARG A 510 26.17 17.33 12.08
C ARG A 510 25.43 18.67 12.25
N PRO A 511 25.93 19.57 13.12
CA PRO A 511 25.32 20.90 13.33
C PRO A 511 25.37 21.80 12.08
N ASP A 512 26.21 21.47 11.10
CA ASP A 512 26.33 22.16 9.82
C ASP A 512 25.18 21.82 8.84
N PHE A 513 24.51 20.69 9.03
CA PHE A 513 23.46 20.22 8.13
C PHE A 513 22.12 20.90 8.42
N LYS A 514 21.60 21.66 7.44
CA LYS A 514 20.33 22.39 7.53
C LYS A 514 19.31 21.82 6.55
N PRO A 515 18.38 20.95 6.98
CA PRO A 515 17.45 20.29 6.09
C PRO A 515 16.43 21.26 5.49
N LYS A 516 15.98 20.99 4.26
CA LYS A 516 14.83 21.68 3.59
C LYS A 516 14.98 23.18 3.29
N VAL A 517 16.14 23.80 3.55
CA VAL A 517 16.36 25.24 3.30
C VAL A 517 16.11 25.62 1.82
N LYS A 518 16.68 24.86 0.88
CA LYS A 518 16.49 25.13 -0.55
C LYS A 518 15.03 24.98 -0.97
N GLN A 519 14.33 24.01 -0.41
CA GLN A 519 12.91 23.78 -0.67
C GLN A 519 12.05 24.95 -0.17
N PHE A 520 12.32 25.46 1.03
CA PHE A 520 11.63 26.62 1.57
C PHE A 520 11.81 27.87 0.70
N LEU A 521 13.05 28.18 0.32
CA LEU A 521 13.35 29.30 -0.58
C LEU A 521 12.64 29.15 -1.93
N GLN A 522 12.59 27.92 -2.46
CA GLN A 522 11.91 27.61 -3.72
C GLN A 522 10.39 27.83 -3.65
N HIS A 523 9.73 27.36 -2.57
CA HIS A 523 8.29 27.56 -2.38
C HIS A 523 7.95 29.06 -2.31
N VAL A 524 8.77 29.86 -1.63
CA VAL A 524 8.62 31.31 -1.58
C VAL A 524 8.80 31.93 -2.96
N ALA A 525 9.84 31.52 -3.71
CA ALA A 525 10.09 31.98 -5.07
C ALA A 525 8.93 31.72 -6.04
N TYR A 526 8.30 30.56 -5.89
CA TYR A 526 7.19 30.09 -6.72
C TYR A 526 5.81 30.59 -6.26
N GLY A 527 5.75 31.40 -5.18
CA GLY A 527 4.48 31.90 -4.64
C GLY A 527 3.61 30.80 -4.03
N GLU A 528 4.20 29.69 -3.61
CA GLU A 528 3.56 28.54 -2.95
C GLU A 528 3.45 28.82 -1.44
N GLN A 529 2.60 29.80 -1.11
CA GLN A 529 2.49 30.37 0.23
C GLN A 529 2.11 29.34 1.31
N ASN A 530 1.23 28.38 0.98
CA ASN A 530 0.78 27.39 1.95
C ASN A 530 1.88 26.37 2.25
N GLU A 531 2.56 25.91 1.21
CA GLU A 531 3.70 24.99 1.27
C GLU A 531 4.86 25.59 2.06
N ALA A 532 5.18 26.88 1.82
CA ALA A 532 6.16 27.62 2.60
C ALA A 532 5.73 27.76 4.08
N ALA A 533 4.47 28.10 4.34
CA ALA A 533 3.95 28.24 5.69
C ALA A 533 3.97 26.90 6.46
N ASP A 534 3.68 25.79 5.80
CA ASP A 534 3.67 24.46 6.41
C ASP A 534 5.06 23.98 6.82
N LEU A 535 6.13 24.46 6.16
CA LEU A 535 7.50 24.25 6.62
C LEU A 535 7.81 25.05 7.89
N LEU A 536 7.27 26.26 8.03
CA LEU A 536 7.49 27.11 9.21
C LEU A 536 6.66 26.67 10.43
N LYS A 537 5.53 25.99 10.25
CA LYS A 537 4.68 25.50 11.36
C LYS A 537 5.25 24.28 12.09
N GLN A 538 6.12 23.51 11.45
CA GLN A 538 6.55 22.19 11.95
C GLN A 538 7.37 22.28 13.24
N ASP A 539 8.29 23.24 13.31
CA ASP A 539 9.23 23.39 14.43
C ASP A 539 9.60 24.88 14.54
N PRO A 540 9.31 25.55 15.67
CA PRO A 540 9.64 26.96 15.89
C PRO A 540 11.13 27.28 15.74
N GLN A 541 12.02 26.37 16.14
CA GLN A 541 13.47 26.60 16.03
C GLN A 541 13.92 26.50 14.56
N LEU A 542 13.47 25.46 13.86
CA LEU A 542 13.71 25.30 12.42
C LEU A 542 13.12 26.49 11.63
N ALA A 543 11.97 27.02 12.04
CA ALA A 543 11.35 28.17 11.41
C ALA A 543 12.29 29.39 11.41
N GLN A 544 12.92 29.71 12.55
CA GLN A 544 13.87 30.82 12.63
C GLN A 544 15.17 30.55 11.86
N GLU A 545 15.61 29.30 11.76
CA GLU A 545 16.74 28.91 10.92
C GLU A 545 16.42 29.06 9.42
N LEU A 546 15.22 28.67 8.99
CA LEU A 546 14.73 28.82 7.61
C LEU A 546 14.55 30.30 7.24
N LEU A 547 13.99 31.11 8.13
CA LEU A 547 13.79 32.54 7.91
C LEU A 547 15.12 33.31 7.75
N ARG A 548 16.15 32.93 8.52
CA ARG A 548 17.50 33.53 8.45
C ARG A 548 18.39 32.92 7.35
N ALA A 549 17.93 31.91 6.64
CA ALA A 549 18.70 31.26 5.60
C ALA A 549 19.01 32.23 4.45
N HIS A 550 20.29 32.38 4.12
CA HIS A 550 20.80 33.23 3.04
C HIS A 550 22.09 32.61 2.48
N ASN A 551 22.61 33.17 1.38
CA ASN A 551 23.75 32.67 0.61
C ASN A 551 23.55 31.27 0.00
N ILE A 552 22.31 30.85 -0.18
CA ILE A 552 21.94 29.57 -0.80
C ILE A 552 21.23 29.87 -2.11
N PRO A 553 21.72 29.38 -3.26
CA PRO A 553 21.14 29.70 -4.55
C PRO A 553 19.78 29.02 -4.76
N PHE A 554 18.80 29.80 -5.22
CA PHE A 554 17.48 29.34 -5.68
C PHE A 554 17.03 30.16 -6.88
N THR A 555 16.13 29.61 -7.69
CA THR A 555 15.62 30.28 -8.89
C THR A 555 14.13 30.52 -8.80
N ASP A 556 13.62 31.56 -9.45
CA ASP A 556 12.18 31.70 -9.68
C ASP A 556 11.78 31.14 -11.06
N TYR A 557 10.50 31.32 -11.44
CA TYR A 557 9.99 30.83 -12.72
C TYR A 557 10.51 31.57 -13.95
N SER A 558 11.16 32.72 -13.76
CA SER A 558 11.79 33.51 -14.84
C SER A 558 13.29 33.24 -14.91
N ASP A 559 13.76 32.14 -14.32
CA ASP A 559 15.17 31.70 -14.30
C ASP A 559 16.14 32.73 -13.69
N ARG A 560 15.63 33.64 -12.82
CA ARG A 560 16.48 34.54 -12.03
C ARG A 560 17.03 33.77 -10.83
N THR A 561 18.35 33.80 -10.64
CA THR A 561 19.01 33.15 -9.51
C THR A 561 19.29 34.14 -8.39
N PHE A 562 18.80 33.83 -7.19
CA PHE A 562 18.95 34.63 -5.98
C PHE A 562 19.76 33.86 -4.92
N THR A 563 20.44 34.59 -4.06
CA THR A 563 21.18 34.06 -2.89
C THR A 563 20.77 34.76 -1.58
N CYS A 564 19.61 35.38 -1.56
CA CYS A 564 19.08 36.14 -0.43
C CYS A 564 18.18 35.28 0.49
N THR A 565 17.61 35.90 1.52
CA THR A 565 16.56 35.28 2.34
C THR A 565 15.22 35.22 1.60
N ALA A 566 14.33 34.35 2.06
CA ALA A 566 12.94 34.29 1.62
C ALA A 566 12.24 35.67 1.70
N TYR A 567 12.51 36.42 2.77
CA TYR A 567 11.91 37.73 2.97
C TYR A 567 12.42 38.78 1.99
N GLU A 568 13.74 38.85 1.75
CA GLU A 568 14.32 39.78 0.78
C GLU A 568 13.78 39.53 -0.63
N TYR A 569 13.63 38.26 -1.04
CA TYR A 569 13.00 37.94 -2.33
C TYR A 569 11.53 38.38 -2.38
N ALA A 570 10.72 38.06 -1.36
CA ALA A 570 9.31 38.46 -1.32
C ALA A 570 9.16 40.00 -1.33
N TYR A 571 10.07 40.71 -0.67
CA TYR A 571 10.13 42.17 -0.62
C TYR A 571 10.49 42.76 -1.99
N TRP A 572 11.52 42.21 -2.65
CA TRP A 572 11.88 42.60 -4.01
C TRP A 572 10.75 42.31 -5.01
N ALA A 573 10.12 41.12 -4.91
CA ALA A 573 9.03 40.72 -5.79
C ALA A 573 7.75 41.54 -5.55
N LYS A 574 7.63 42.26 -4.43
CA LYS A 574 6.40 42.92 -3.93
C LYS A 574 5.24 41.96 -3.59
N ASP A 575 5.54 40.73 -3.17
CA ASP A 575 4.51 39.76 -2.76
C ASP A 575 4.04 40.03 -1.32
N ALA A 576 3.13 40.99 -1.18
CA ALA A 576 2.57 41.41 0.10
C ALA A 576 1.90 40.29 0.90
N HIS A 577 1.28 39.31 0.22
CA HIS A 577 0.65 38.17 0.90
C HIS A 577 1.70 37.22 1.50
N MET A 578 2.81 37.00 0.79
CA MET A 578 3.94 36.20 1.30
C MET A 578 4.66 36.93 2.42
N LEU A 579 4.91 38.23 2.29
CA LEU A 579 5.51 39.06 3.35
C LEU A 579 4.70 38.96 4.65
N LYS A 580 3.40 39.23 4.62
CA LYS A 580 2.51 39.10 5.80
C LYS A 580 2.50 37.68 6.39
N MET A 581 2.68 36.65 5.57
CA MET A 581 2.81 35.27 6.07
C MET A 581 4.12 35.08 6.84
N LEU A 582 5.25 35.52 6.28
CA LEU A 582 6.57 35.42 6.90
C LEU A 582 6.65 36.25 8.19
N GLU A 583 6.12 37.48 8.18
CA GLU A 583 6.06 38.39 9.34
C GLU A 583 5.41 37.74 10.58
N LYS A 584 4.39 36.88 10.38
CA LYS A 584 3.73 36.16 11.49
C LYS A 584 4.68 35.25 12.26
N TYR A 585 5.73 34.74 11.63
CA TYR A 585 6.73 33.88 12.26
C TYR A 585 7.97 34.67 12.69
N ILE A 586 8.33 35.72 11.95
CA ILE A 586 9.45 36.62 12.28
C ILE A 586 9.19 37.36 13.60
N LYS A 587 7.97 37.85 13.83
CA LYS A 587 7.62 38.61 15.05
C LYS A 587 7.77 37.80 16.35
N ASN A 588 7.89 36.48 16.25
CA ASN A 588 8.05 35.59 17.41
C ASN A 588 9.51 35.52 17.88
N ASP A 589 10.46 36.09 17.13
CA ASP A 589 11.89 36.06 17.43
C ASP A 589 12.55 37.40 17.09
N GLU A 590 12.96 38.12 18.13
CA GLU A 590 13.53 39.46 18.01
C GLU A 590 14.87 39.48 17.26
N GLU A 591 15.68 38.42 17.39
CA GLU A 591 16.94 38.27 16.66
C GLU A 591 16.69 38.17 15.15
N THR A 592 15.77 37.30 14.75
CA THR A 592 15.37 37.12 13.35
C THR A 592 14.75 38.40 12.79
N ARG A 593 13.88 39.08 13.55
CA ARG A 593 13.31 40.38 13.14
C ARG A 593 14.40 41.40 12.83
N GLN A 594 15.35 41.62 13.75
CA GLN A 594 16.43 42.58 13.55
C GLN A 594 17.35 42.18 12.39
N PHE A 595 17.64 40.88 12.25
CA PHE A 595 18.43 40.34 11.14
C PHE A 595 17.77 40.66 9.79
N ILE A 596 16.48 40.35 9.64
CA ILE A 596 15.73 40.61 8.40
C ILE A 596 15.61 42.12 8.14
N PHE A 597 15.29 42.92 9.16
CA PHE A 597 15.19 44.37 9.05
C PHE A 597 16.49 45.01 8.52
N ARG A 598 17.65 44.62 9.05
CA ARG A 598 18.95 45.10 8.57
C ARG A 598 19.17 44.76 7.10
N ARG A 599 18.84 43.53 6.69
CA ARG A 599 19.03 43.08 5.30
C ARG A 599 18.12 43.81 4.31
N VAL A 600 16.86 44.02 4.68
CA VAL A 600 15.90 44.77 3.84
C VAL A 600 16.30 46.25 3.73
N ASN A 601 16.76 46.89 4.81
CA ASN A 601 17.25 48.27 4.74
C ASN A 601 18.41 48.43 3.75
N VAL A 602 19.31 47.45 3.66
CA VAL A 602 20.44 47.48 2.71
C VAL A 602 19.96 47.50 1.25
N ILE A 603 18.77 46.97 0.94
CA ILE A 603 18.19 47.04 -0.42
C ILE A 603 17.84 48.50 -0.77
N GLU A 604 17.33 49.25 0.20
CA GLU A 604 16.84 50.63 0.04
C GLU A 604 17.94 51.70 0.20
N GLU A 605 19.12 51.33 0.71
CA GLU A 605 20.23 52.26 0.94
C GLU A 605 20.67 52.98 -0.36
N PRO A 606 20.78 54.32 -0.37
CA PRO A 606 21.21 55.06 -1.55
C PRO A 606 22.69 54.82 -1.85
N VAL A 607 23.02 54.54 -3.11
CA VAL A 607 24.42 54.45 -3.56
C VAL A 607 25.01 55.85 -3.68
N ARG A 608 26.05 56.17 -2.90
CA ARG A 608 26.85 57.39 -3.08
C ARG A 608 27.61 57.28 -4.41
N GLN A 609 27.21 58.05 -5.43
CA GLN A 609 27.96 58.13 -6.68
C GLN A 609 29.29 58.85 -6.43
N SER A 610 30.42 58.16 -6.64
CA SER A 610 31.74 58.79 -6.66
C SER A 610 31.85 59.67 -7.92
N ALA A 611 32.19 60.93 -7.74
CA ALA A 611 32.39 61.90 -8.81
C ALA A 611 33.56 61.50 -9.74
N SER A 612 33.26 60.89 -10.90
CA SER A 612 34.28 60.63 -11.93
C SER A 612 33.82 60.82 -13.38
N SER A 613 32.70 61.49 -13.63
CA SER A 613 32.39 61.97 -15.00
C SER A 613 31.88 63.40 -15.00
N ARG A 614 32.69 64.29 -15.59
CA ARG A 614 32.43 65.73 -15.73
C ARG A 614 31.35 66.05 -16.78
N PHE A 615 30.73 65.03 -17.41
CA PHE A 615 29.85 65.18 -18.57
C PHE A 615 28.35 65.05 -18.28
N THR A 616 27.95 64.55 -17.11
CA THR A 616 26.53 64.24 -16.81
C THR A 616 25.81 65.29 -15.97
N ARG A 617 26.36 66.50 -15.81
CA ARG A 617 25.83 67.50 -14.87
C ARG A 617 24.64 68.32 -15.39
N PHE A 618 24.18 68.13 -16.62
CA PHE A 618 23.14 68.98 -17.23
C PHE A 618 21.78 68.31 -17.47
N PHE A 619 21.66 67.00 -17.27
CA PHE A 619 20.37 66.30 -17.39
C PHE A 619 20.28 65.18 -16.36
N THR A 620 19.78 65.46 -15.15
CA THR A 620 18.98 64.54 -14.32
C THR A 620 18.68 65.20 -12.97
N SER A 621 17.40 65.35 -12.69
CA SER A 621 16.85 65.69 -11.37
C SER A 621 17.08 64.54 -10.37
N SER A 622 18.05 64.75 -9.48
CA SER A 622 18.11 64.30 -8.07
C SER A 622 17.24 63.10 -7.65
N HIS A 623 17.60 61.87 -8.03
CA HIS A 623 17.12 60.64 -7.36
C HIS A 623 18.31 59.71 -7.13
N HIS A 624 18.68 59.49 -5.87
CA HIS A 624 19.72 58.53 -5.51
C HIS A 624 19.20 57.12 -5.81
N LYS A 625 19.90 56.35 -6.67
CA LYS A 625 19.53 54.97 -6.97
C LYS A 625 19.79 54.11 -5.72
N PRO A 626 18.82 53.29 -5.25
CA PRO A 626 19.04 52.36 -4.15
C PRO A 626 20.04 51.26 -4.56
N LYS A 627 20.70 50.64 -3.57
CA LYS A 627 21.68 49.57 -3.77
C LYS A 627 21.05 48.34 -4.44
N GLY A 628 19.80 48.05 -4.12
CA GLY A 628 19.02 46.97 -4.73
C GLY A 628 19.40 45.57 -4.25
N LEU A 629 18.50 44.63 -4.50
CA LEU A 629 18.74 43.20 -4.32
C LEU A 629 19.53 42.66 -5.51
N HIS A 630 20.58 41.88 -5.23
CA HIS A 630 21.39 41.24 -6.24
C HIS A 630 20.75 39.93 -6.72
N TYR A 631 20.72 39.72 -8.03
CA TYR A 631 20.38 38.45 -8.67
C TYR A 631 21.06 38.33 -10.03
N THR A 632 21.09 37.11 -10.58
CA THR A 632 21.68 36.85 -11.88
C THR A 632 20.69 36.20 -12.85
N THR A 633 20.87 36.46 -14.15
CA THR A 633 20.17 35.79 -15.25
C THR A 633 21.17 35.25 -16.26
N GLN A 634 20.73 34.38 -17.18
CA GLN A 634 21.55 33.94 -18.31
C GLN A 634 21.00 34.51 -19.63
N ASP A 635 21.89 34.96 -20.52
CA ASP A 635 21.51 35.28 -21.89
C ASP A 635 21.36 34.03 -22.77
N ARG A 636 21.11 34.22 -24.08
CA ARG A 636 20.89 33.11 -25.02
C ARG A 636 22.16 32.29 -25.27
N GLU A 637 23.31 32.88 -25.00
CA GLU A 637 24.64 32.31 -25.14
C GLU A 637 25.12 31.66 -23.82
N GLY A 638 24.33 31.75 -22.74
CA GLY A 638 24.61 31.19 -21.42
C GLY A 638 25.49 32.06 -20.54
N GLN A 639 25.76 33.31 -20.92
CA GLN A 639 26.54 34.26 -20.14
C GLN A 639 25.72 34.78 -18.95
N ILE A 640 26.36 34.85 -17.78
CA ILE A 640 25.76 35.36 -16.56
C ILE A 640 25.70 36.89 -16.62
N ILE A 641 24.51 37.45 -16.44
CA ILE A 641 24.24 38.89 -16.31
C ILE A 641 23.87 39.16 -14.86
N GLU A 642 24.53 40.15 -14.25
CA GLU A 642 24.26 40.59 -12.87
C GLU A 642 23.30 41.78 -12.83
N HIS A 643 22.37 41.77 -11.88
CA HIS A 643 21.34 42.80 -11.72
C HIS A 643 21.28 43.31 -10.28
N TRP A 644 20.92 44.60 -10.14
CA TRP A 644 20.69 45.26 -8.85
C TRP A 644 19.46 46.17 -8.94
N GLU A 645 18.36 45.71 -8.35
CA GLU A 645 17.08 46.39 -8.36
C GLU A 645 16.46 46.34 -6.96
N ALA A 646 15.90 47.45 -6.47
CA ALA A 646 15.24 47.45 -5.17
C ALA A 646 13.96 46.61 -5.16
N HIS A 647 13.21 46.70 -6.26
CA HIS A 647 11.98 45.94 -6.46
C HIS A 647 11.81 45.57 -7.92
N PHE A 648 10.99 44.56 -8.18
CA PHE A 648 10.57 44.18 -9.51
C PHE A 648 9.83 45.33 -10.22
N ASP A 649 10.27 45.67 -11.42
CA ASP A 649 9.70 46.76 -12.23
C ASP A 649 8.61 46.25 -13.19
N LEU A 650 7.36 46.66 -12.96
CA LEU A 650 6.23 46.37 -13.85
C LEU A 650 6.14 47.33 -15.06
N THR A 651 7.04 48.31 -15.18
CA THR A 651 7.03 49.28 -16.28
C THR A 651 7.13 48.66 -17.67
N PRO A 652 7.94 47.62 -17.93
CA PRO A 652 7.95 46.92 -19.21
C PRO A 652 6.56 46.37 -19.61
N LEU A 653 5.83 45.76 -18.66
CA LEU A 653 4.49 45.24 -18.91
C LEU A 653 3.48 46.37 -19.17
N LYS A 654 3.49 47.41 -18.33
CA LYS A 654 2.64 48.60 -18.52
C LYS A 654 2.86 49.25 -19.89
N LYS A 655 4.12 49.37 -20.32
CA LYS A 655 4.49 49.93 -21.63
C LYS A 655 4.06 49.04 -22.79
N ALA A 656 4.21 47.72 -22.68
CA ALA A 656 3.79 46.79 -23.72
C ALA A 656 2.27 46.82 -23.90
N LEU A 657 1.50 46.77 -22.81
CA LEU A 657 0.03 46.92 -22.84
C LEU A 657 -0.38 48.25 -23.46
N TRP A 658 0.21 49.36 -23.03
CA TRP A 658 -0.07 50.69 -23.61
C TRP A 658 0.24 50.76 -25.11
N THR A 659 1.37 50.18 -25.53
CA THR A 659 1.76 50.14 -26.95
C THR A 659 0.75 49.35 -27.78
N TYR A 660 0.27 48.21 -27.25
CA TYR A 660 -0.78 47.43 -27.89
C TYR A 660 -2.09 48.21 -28.00
N ILE A 661 -2.55 48.84 -26.91
CA ILE A 661 -3.78 49.65 -26.90
C ILE A 661 -3.71 50.75 -27.97
N LYS A 662 -2.59 51.47 -28.05
CA LYS A 662 -2.37 52.50 -29.07
C LYS A 662 -2.43 51.92 -30.49
N ALA A 663 -1.79 50.78 -30.73
CA ALA A 663 -1.82 50.11 -32.03
C ALA A 663 -3.24 49.61 -32.37
N TYR A 664 -3.98 49.13 -31.37
CA TYR A 664 -5.38 48.72 -31.50
C TYR A 664 -6.23 49.93 -31.92
N ASP A 665 -6.19 51.04 -31.21
CA ASP A 665 -7.02 52.22 -31.51
C ASP A 665 -6.74 52.82 -32.90
N GLN A 666 -5.49 52.73 -33.37
CA GLN A 666 -5.06 53.27 -34.66
C GLN A 666 -5.34 52.33 -35.85
N SER A 667 -5.62 51.04 -35.60
CA SER A 667 -5.81 50.05 -36.65
C SER A 667 -7.20 50.17 -37.31
N PRO A 668 -7.29 50.12 -38.65
CA PRO A 668 -8.58 50.13 -39.36
C PRO A 668 -9.38 48.82 -39.20
N LYS A 669 -8.72 47.70 -38.84
CA LYS A 669 -9.33 46.38 -38.55
C LYS A 669 -10.22 45.81 -39.66
N ARG A 670 -10.00 46.20 -40.93
CA ARG A 670 -10.88 45.82 -42.06
C ARG A 670 -10.44 44.56 -42.79
N SER A 671 -9.14 44.25 -42.74
CA SER A 671 -8.54 43.14 -43.47
C SER A 671 -7.89 42.13 -42.53
N LYS A 672 -7.63 40.91 -43.04
CA LYS A 672 -6.89 39.88 -42.31
C LYS A 672 -5.48 40.35 -41.91
N ALA A 673 -4.82 41.13 -42.76
CA ALA A 673 -3.50 41.69 -42.53
C ALA A 673 -3.48 42.70 -41.37
N ASP A 674 -4.54 43.51 -41.21
CA ASP A 674 -4.66 44.46 -40.10
C ASP A 674 -4.68 43.73 -38.74
N TRP A 675 -5.38 42.60 -38.69
CA TRP A 675 -5.46 41.76 -37.50
C TRP A 675 -4.17 40.97 -37.24
N GLU A 676 -3.50 40.48 -38.30
CA GLU A 676 -2.17 39.84 -38.18
C GLU A 676 -1.13 40.83 -37.62
N ALA A 677 -1.19 42.12 -38.00
CA ALA A 677 -0.32 43.15 -37.46
C ALA A 677 -0.59 43.43 -35.96
N LEU A 678 -1.86 43.39 -35.54
CA LEU A 678 -2.22 43.50 -34.11
C LEU A 678 -1.78 42.28 -33.32
N ASP A 679 -1.87 41.07 -33.88
CA ASP A 679 -1.34 39.85 -33.26
C ASP A 679 0.15 39.98 -32.93
N GLN A 680 0.95 40.55 -33.84
CA GLN A 680 2.38 40.78 -33.59
C GLN A 680 2.63 41.75 -32.44
N HIS A 681 1.77 42.75 -32.23
CA HIS A 681 1.85 43.63 -31.07
C HIS A 681 1.40 42.94 -29.78
N TRP A 682 0.38 42.08 -29.87
CA TRP A 682 -0.13 41.33 -28.72
C TRP A 682 0.90 40.33 -28.20
N ILE A 683 1.55 39.57 -29.09
CA ILE A 683 2.62 38.64 -28.71
C ILE A 683 3.74 39.35 -27.94
N LYS A 684 4.06 40.61 -28.30
CA LYS A 684 5.05 41.42 -27.58
C LYS A 684 4.64 41.78 -26.14
N VAL A 685 3.34 41.75 -25.80
CA VAL A 685 2.86 41.86 -24.41
C VAL A 685 3.21 40.62 -23.60
N GLY A 686 3.23 39.45 -24.24
CA GLY A 686 3.57 38.19 -23.59
C GLY A 686 5.02 38.13 -23.10
N LEU A 687 5.93 38.89 -23.72
CA LEU A 687 7.33 38.95 -23.31
C LEU A 687 7.50 39.45 -21.86
N PRO A 688 7.04 40.67 -21.50
CA PRO A 688 7.10 41.10 -20.10
C PRO A 688 6.16 40.34 -19.17
N GLN A 689 5.06 39.72 -19.67
CA GLN A 689 4.23 38.82 -18.86
C GLN A 689 5.01 37.58 -18.39
N ARG A 690 5.91 37.06 -19.23
CA ARG A 690 6.75 35.90 -18.88
C ARG A 690 7.76 36.19 -17.76
N GLU A 691 8.15 37.45 -17.59
CA GLU A 691 9.17 37.86 -16.62
C GLU A 691 8.59 38.22 -15.24
N VAL A 692 7.26 38.22 -15.07
CA VAL A 692 6.65 38.64 -13.81
C VAL A 692 6.87 37.61 -12.70
N PRO A 693 7.06 38.04 -11.42
CA PRO A 693 7.05 37.12 -10.30
C PRO A 693 5.74 36.34 -10.18
N ALA A 694 5.79 35.17 -9.54
CA ALA A 694 4.65 34.25 -9.47
C ALA A 694 3.35 34.91 -8.97
N HIS A 695 3.42 35.80 -7.98
CA HIS A 695 2.23 36.45 -7.43
C HIS A 695 1.51 37.37 -8.43
N ILE A 696 2.22 38.01 -9.37
CA ILE A 696 1.59 38.78 -10.45
C ILE A 696 0.93 37.85 -11.46
N ALA A 697 1.56 36.71 -11.78
CA ALA A 697 0.93 35.69 -12.61
C ALA A 697 -0.33 35.10 -11.91
N GLN A 698 -0.32 34.97 -10.58
CA GLN A 698 -1.48 34.54 -9.79
C GLN A 698 -2.61 35.58 -9.82
N GLU A 699 -2.31 36.88 -9.81
CA GLU A 699 -3.30 37.94 -10.08
C GLU A 699 -3.97 37.73 -11.45
N TYR A 700 -3.21 37.34 -12.47
CA TYR A 700 -3.71 36.98 -13.80
C TYR A 700 -4.47 35.64 -13.86
N CYS A 701 -4.29 34.76 -12.89
CA CYS A 701 -4.87 33.40 -12.87
C CYS A 701 -5.97 33.21 -11.81
N HIS A 702 -6.20 34.21 -10.96
CA HIS A 702 -7.19 34.14 -9.89
C HIS A 702 -8.59 33.76 -10.42
N PRO A 703 -9.29 32.76 -9.85
CA PRO A 703 -10.44 32.13 -10.50
C PRO A 703 -11.81 32.74 -10.20
N TRP A 704 -11.92 33.76 -9.33
CA TRP A 704 -13.22 34.33 -8.93
C TRP A 704 -13.38 35.85 -9.13
N ARG A 705 -12.40 36.55 -9.70
CA ARG A 705 -12.50 38.01 -9.97
C ARG A 705 -11.82 38.40 -11.27
N SER A 706 -12.31 39.40 -11.98
CA SER A 706 -11.66 39.95 -13.19
C SER A 706 -10.75 41.14 -12.87
N PHE A 707 -9.95 41.61 -13.83
CA PHE A 707 -9.24 42.88 -13.68
C PHE A 707 -10.15 44.11 -13.78
N TYR A 708 -11.30 43.99 -14.44
CA TYR A 708 -12.35 45.01 -14.34
C TYR A 708 -12.80 45.19 -12.88
N ASN A 709 -13.00 44.11 -12.12
CA ASN A 709 -13.37 44.25 -10.70
C ASN A 709 -12.29 44.97 -9.89
N ILE A 710 -11.01 44.74 -10.20
CA ILE A 710 -9.88 45.42 -9.54
C ILE A 710 -9.83 46.91 -9.92
N SER A 711 -10.10 47.24 -11.19
CA SER A 711 -10.11 48.63 -11.65
C SER A 711 -11.24 49.43 -10.99
N GLN A 712 -12.37 48.79 -10.67
CA GLN A 712 -13.49 49.41 -9.96
C GLN A 712 -13.35 49.42 -8.43
N ASN A 713 -12.66 48.44 -7.84
CA ASN A 713 -12.51 48.32 -6.39
C ASN A 713 -11.13 47.80 -6.00
N THR A 714 -10.23 48.70 -5.61
CA THR A 714 -8.87 48.35 -5.18
C THR A 714 -8.81 47.65 -3.82
N ALA A 715 -9.89 47.63 -3.03
CA ALA A 715 -9.92 46.86 -1.77
C ALA A 715 -9.79 45.35 -2.00
N LEU A 716 -10.06 44.88 -3.23
CA LEU A 716 -9.81 43.51 -3.67
C LEU A 716 -8.31 43.17 -3.80
N LEU A 717 -7.41 44.14 -3.61
CA LEU A 717 -5.97 43.93 -3.54
C LEU A 717 -5.42 43.88 -2.11
N ASP A 718 -6.26 44.08 -1.08
CA ASP A 718 -5.78 44.08 0.31
C ASP A 718 -5.19 42.71 0.69
N ALA A 719 -3.89 42.69 0.99
CA ALA A 719 -3.17 41.49 1.37
C ALA A 719 -3.53 40.95 2.76
N SER A 720 -4.25 41.72 3.58
CA SER A 720 -4.74 41.27 4.89
C SER A 720 -5.81 40.18 4.76
N ASN A 721 -6.54 40.20 3.64
CA ASN A 721 -7.55 39.21 3.32
C ASN A 721 -6.94 38.12 2.39
N PRO A 722 -6.71 36.89 2.88
CA PRO A 722 -6.12 35.83 2.05
C PRO A 722 -7.01 35.42 0.87
N ALA A 723 -8.34 35.64 0.94
CA ALA A 723 -9.25 35.32 -0.16
C ALA A 723 -9.08 36.26 -1.37
N ASN A 724 -8.39 37.40 -1.20
CA ASN A 724 -8.14 38.34 -2.29
C ASN A 724 -7.11 37.82 -3.30
N LEU A 725 -6.24 36.86 -2.94
CA LEU A 725 -5.28 36.25 -3.87
C LEU A 725 -5.25 34.73 -3.73
N GLU A 726 -5.85 34.03 -4.68
CA GLU A 726 -5.71 32.58 -4.80
C GLU A 726 -4.37 32.22 -5.47
N ARG A 727 -3.58 31.34 -4.82
CA ARG A 727 -2.26 30.89 -5.28
C ARG A 727 -2.34 29.86 -6.43
N SER A 728 -2.99 30.25 -7.52
CA SER A 728 -3.14 29.43 -8.73
C SER A 728 -2.38 30.04 -9.90
N LEU A 729 -1.70 29.19 -10.69
CA LEU A 729 -1.03 29.58 -11.93
C LEU A 729 -1.77 29.04 -13.17
N LYS A 730 -3.00 28.54 -12.98
CA LYS A 730 -3.83 28.00 -14.06
C LYS A 730 -4.59 29.12 -14.75
N PHE A 731 -4.51 29.14 -16.07
CA PHE A 731 -5.31 30.02 -16.90
C PHE A 731 -6.06 29.18 -17.95
N TYR A 732 -7.16 29.71 -18.47
CA TYR A 732 -7.97 28.99 -19.44
C TYR A 732 -7.39 29.11 -20.85
N ASN A 733 -7.10 27.99 -21.51
CA ASN A 733 -6.63 27.98 -22.87
C ASN A 733 -7.80 27.78 -23.83
N GLY A 734 -8.29 28.88 -24.41
CA GLY A 734 -9.40 28.87 -25.37
C GLY A 734 -9.10 28.16 -26.70
N VAL A 735 -7.85 27.80 -26.98
CA VAL A 735 -7.48 27.01 -28.17
C VAL A 735 -7.72 25.52 -27.92
N THR A 736 -7.40 25.03 -26.72
CA THR A 736 -7.55 23.61 -26.35
C THR A 736 -8.87 23.32 -25.62
N GLY A 737 -9.56 24.36 -25.12
CA GLY A 737 -10.75 24.20 -24.30
C GLY A 737 -10.47 23.67 -22.89
N ALA A 738 -9.22 23.76 -22.43
CA ALA A 738 -8.76 23.22 -21.14
C ALA A 738 -7.93 24.25 -20.38
N ASP A 739 -7.68 24.00 -19.09
CA ASP A 739 -6.72 24.78 -18.32
C ASP A 739 -5.28 24.50 -18.78
N ASP A 740 -4.48 25.55 -18.83
CA ASP A 740 -3.05 25.53 -19.10
C ASP A 740 -2.32 26.28 -17.96
N TYR A 741 -1.00 26.19 -17.92
CA TYR A 741 -0.21 26.76 -16.81
C TYR A 741 0.63 27.94 -17.29
N TRP A 742 0.63 29.03 -16.51
CA TRP A 742 1.44 30.21 -16.81
C TRP A 742 2.93 29.87 -16.94
N PHE A 743 3.42 29.03 -16.02
CA PHE A 743 4.75 28.45 -16.05
C PHE A 743 4.63 26.93 -16.21
N THR A 744 5.25 26.34 -17.23
CA THR A 744 5.20 24.90 -17.46
C THR A 744 6.18 24.19 -16.52
N PRO A 745 5.72 23.30 -15.62
CA PRO A 745 6.62 22.62 -14.69
C PRO A 745 7.61 21.71 -15.45
N LYS A 746 8.91 21.88 -15.21
CA LYS A 746 10.00 21.01 -15.71
C LYS A 746 10.23 21.02 -17.23
N ALA A 747 9.66 21.97 -17.98
CA ALA A 747 10.00 22.18 -19.39
C ALA A 747 10.94 23.39 -19.53
N PRO A 748 11.95 23.36 -20.41
CA PRO A 748 12.76 24.52 -20.71
C PRO A 748 11.89 25.72 -21.11
N TYR A 749 12.27 26.91 -20.66
CA TYR A 749 11.64 28.22 -20.84
C TYR A 749 11.12 28.56 -22.26
N VAL A 750 11.59 27.83 -23.29
CA VAL A 750 11.24 28.01 -24.70
C VAL A 750 9.87 27.42 -25.09
N TYR A 751 9.27 26.55 -24.26
CA TYR A 751 8.11 25.73 -24.68
C TYR A 751 6.71 26.24 -24.26
N SER A 752 6.59 27.28 -23.42
CA SER A 752 5.25 27.75 -22.96
C SER A 752 4.47 28.49 -24.04
N GLY A 753 5.16 29.06 -25.05
CA GLY A 753 4.55 29.89 -26.09
C GLY A 753 4.18 31.31 -25.66
N LEU A 754 4.27 31.66 -24.36
CA LEU A 754 3.99 32.99 -23.83
C LEU A 754 5.08 33.97 -24.27
N GLY A 755 4.70 35.04 -24.97
CA GLY A 755 5.63 36.01 -25.55
C GLY A 755 6.28 35.60 -26.87
N SER A 756 6.05 34.37 -27.33
CA SER A 756 6.54 33.87 -28.63
C SER A 756 5.42 33.48 -29.59
N SER A 757 4.24 33.12 -29.08
CA SER A 757 3.07 32.71 -29.87
C SER A 757 1.74 33.27 -29.34
N PHE A 758 1.68 33.74 -28.10
CA PHE A 758 0.50 34.39 -27.52
C PHE A 758 0.87 35.30 -26.34
N ALA A 759 -0.12 36.08 -25.89
CA ALA A 759 -0.13 36.75 -24.60
C ALA A 759 -1.49 36.52 -23.90
N ILE A 760 -1.56 36.80 -22.60
CA ILE A 760 -2.73 36.50 -21.77
C ILE A 760 -3.52 37.78 -21.50
N LEU A 761 -4.84 37.73 -21.69
CA LEU A 761 -5.76 38.82 -21.42
C LEU A 761 -6.68 38.46 -20.24
N ARG A 762 -7.01 39.42 -19.38
CA ARG A 762 -7.91 39.23 -18.24
C ARG A 762 -8.97 40.32 -18.11
N GLY A 763 -9.80 40.48 -19.14
CA GLY A 763 -10.83 41.54 -19.20
C GLY A 763 -12.30 41.09 -19.33
N MET A 764 -12.68 39.82 -19.18
CA MET A 764 -14.07 39.39 -19.43
C MET A 764 -14.98 39.52 -18.20
N LEU A 765 -16.13 40.17 -18.37
CA LEU A 765 -17.17 40.35 -17.33
C LEU A 765 -17.77 39.03 -16.79
N TRP A 766 -17.59 37.90 -17.49
CA TRP A 766 -18.25 36.63 -17.19
C TRP A 766 -17.32 35.41 -17.10
N TRP A 767 -16.02 35.57 -17.41
CA TRP A 767 -15.07 34.45 -17.42
C TRP A 767 -14.00 34.70 -16.38
N SER A 768 -14.02 33.85 -15.36
CA SER A 768 -13.32 34.05 -14.11
C SER A 768 -11.82 33.74 -14.17
N ARG A 769 -11.22 33.51 -15.35
CA ARG A 769 -9.81 33.09 -15.53
C ARG A 769 -9.16 33.82 -16.70
N GLY A 770 -7.85 34.11 -16.62
CA GLY A 770 -7.08 34.64 -17.75
C GLY A 770 -7.16 33.71 -18.96
N ALA A 771 -7.26 34.25 -20.18
CA ALA A 771 -7.45 33.45 -21.38
C ALA A 771 -6.28 33.59 -22.37
N LYS A 772 -5.86 32.47 -22.97
CA LYS A 772 -4.99 32.51 -24.17
C LYS A 772 -5.74 33.18 -25.31
N ALA A 773 -5.32 34.40 -25.66
CA ALA A 773 -5.93 35.17 -26.73
C ALA A 773 -4.92 35.36 -27.88
N GLY A 774 -5.34 35.02 -29.09
CA GLY A 774 -4.85 35.70 -30.30
C GLY A 774 -5.84 36.81 -30.64
N ALA A 775 -5.37 37.96 -31.12
CA ALA A 775 -6.18 39.09 -31.54
C ALA A 775 -7.25 38.68 -32.59
N HIS A 776 -6.96 37.68 -33.43
CA HIS A 776 -7.92 37.14 -34.42
C HIS A 776 -9.13 36.39 -33.84
N ARG A 777 -9.07 35.85 -32.61
CA ARG A 777 -10.13 34.96 -32.05
C ARG A 777 -10.99 35.61 -30.96
N CYS A 778 -10.61 36.78 -30.49
CA CYS A 778 -11.39 37.56 -29.55
C CYS A 778 -11.82 38.84 -30.26
N ARG A 779 -13.07 38.90 -30.75
CA ARG A 779 -13.73 40.16 -31.12
C ARG A 779 -14.04 40.95 -29.84
N VAL A 780 -13.01 41.26 -29.05
CA VAL A 780 -13.12 41.94 -27.76
C VAL A 780 -13.04 43.44 -27.95
N ASP A 781 -13.87 44.13 -27.16
CA ASP A 781 -13.94 45.58 -27.06
C ASP A 781 -12.60 46.17 -26.57
N ALA A 782 -12.22 47.34 -27.08
CA ALA A 782 -10.99 48.06 -26.69
C ALA A 782 -10.90 48.26 -25.17
N ALA A 783 -12.06 48.40 -24.51
CA ALA A 783 -12.20 48.55 -23.07
C ALA A 783 -11.44 47.48 -22.26
N MET A 784 -11.36 46.24 -22.75
CA MET A 784 -10.79 45.12 -21.99
C MET A 784 -9.26 45.21 -21.84
N TYR A 785 -8.54 45.77 -22.82
CA TYR A 785 -7.09 45.97 -22.72
C TYR A 785 -6.76 47.14 -21.78
N CYS A 786 -7.64 48.15 -21.73
CA CYS A 786 -7.55 49.26 -20.79
C CYS A 786 -7.77 48.80 -19.36
N ASP A 787 -8.65 47.81 -19.13
CA ASP A 787 -8.84 47.19 -17.81
C ASP A 787 -7.59 46.46 -17.32
N ASP A 788 -6.91 45.69 -18.19
CA ASP A 788 -5.65 45.04 -17.87
C ASP A 788 -4.58 46.07 -17.44
N LEU A 789 -4.38 47.12 -18.23
CA LEU A 789 -3.42 48.18 -17.90
C LEU A 789 -3.78 48.89 -16.59
N SER A 790 -5.07 49.16 -16.36
CA SER A 790 -5.55 49.84 -15.16
C SER A 790 -5.35 48.98 -13.91
N ALA A 791 -5.67 47.68 -14.00
CA ALA A 791 -5.44 46.75 -12.91
C ALA A 791 -3.96 46.57 -12.60
N ILE A 792 -3.08 46.43 -13.61
CA ILE A 792 -1.64 46.32 -13.38
C ILE A 792 -1.06 47.59 -12.74
N LYS A 793 -1.54 48.78 -13.12
CA LYS A 793 -1.19 50.03 -12.43
C LYS A 793 -1.66 50.04 -10.97
N ALA A 794 -2.87 49.56 -10.71
CA ALA A 794 -3.42 49.46 -9.35
C ALA A 794 -2.63 48.47 -8.49
N ILE A 795 -2.32 47.28 -9.03
CA ILE A 795 -1.49 46.26 -8.38
C ILE A 795 -0.11 46.84 -8.04
N ASP A 796 0.59 47.42 -9.02
CA ASP A 796 1.92 47.99 -8.80
C ASP A 796 1.92 49.08 -7.72
N ARG A 797 0.90 49.96 -7.72
CA ARG A 797 0.73 50.99 -6.69
C ARG A 797 0.50 50.38 -5.31
N VAL A 798 -0.53 49.54 -5.16
CA VAL A 798 -0.91 48.95 -3.86
C VAL A 798 0.22 48.10 -3.29
N ARG A 799 0.85 47.25 -4.12
CA ARG A 799 1.96 46.41 -3.66
C ARG A 799 3.19 47.23 -3.25
N THR A 800 3.44 48.37 -3.90
CA THR A 800 4.50 49.30 -3.48
C THR A 800 4.17 49.99 -2.15
N GLU A 801 2.90 50.30 -1.90
CA GLU A 801 2.44 50.84 -0.61
C GLU A 801 2.54 49.78 0.51
N ASP A 802 2.19 48.53 0.23
CA ASP A 802 2.30 47.39 1.16
C ASP A 802 3.74 47.19 1.67
N LEU A 803 4.76 47.48 0.84
CA LEU A 803 6.17 47.37 1.25
C LEU A 803 6.54 48.33 2.37
N LYS A 804 6.00 49.56 2.34
CA LYS A 804 6.24 50.55 3.41
C LYS A 804 5.69 50.04 4.73
N ALA A 805 4.46 49.53 4.72
CA ALA A 805 3.85 48.93 5.90
C ALA A 805 4.64 47.71 6.41
N SER A 806 5.16 46.88 5.51
CA SER A 806 5.98 45.71 5.87
C SER A 806 7.33 46.13 6.49
N LEU A 807 7.94 47.20 5.96
CA LEU A 807 9.17 47.77 6.52
C LEU A 807 8.92 48.40 7.90
N ASP A 808 7.81 49.11 8.07
CA ASP A 808 7.39 49.70 9.35
C ASP A 808 7.14 48.58 10.38
N ASN A 809 6.44 47.51 10.01
CA ASN A 809 6.23 46.33 10.85
C ASN A 809 7.55 45.70 11.32
N LEU A 810 8.54 45.62 10.43
CA LEU A 810 9.87 45.12 10.76
C LEU A 810 10.68 46.08 11.62
N SER A 811 10.38 47.39 11.64
CA SER A 811 11.16 48.39 12.38
C SER A 811 10.83 48.41 13.88
N HIS A 812 9.61 48.06 14.26
CA HIS A 812 9.15 48.07 15.66
C HIS A 812 9.19 46.68 16.31
N PRO A 813 9.54 46.58 17.61
CA PRO A 813 9.34 45.35 18.38
C PRO A 813 7.84 45.09 18.57
N ALA A 814 7.45 43.82 18.67
CA ALA A 814 6.05 43.45 18.90
C ALA A 814 5.59 43.96 20.28
N ILE A 815 4.72 44.98 20.29
CA ILE A 815 4.05 45.41 21.53
C ILE A 815 2.99 44.36 21.86
N ASP A 816 3.11 43.74 23.04
CA ASP A 816 2.07 42.89 23.64
C ASP A 816 0.74 43.65 23.67
N GLN A 817 -0.16 43.36 22.72
CA GLN A 817 -1.57 43.72 22.87
C GLN A 817 -2.16 42.80 23.93
N LYS A 818 -2.07 43.23 25.20
CA LYS A 818 -2.87 42.70 26.29
C LYS A 818 -4.34 42.77 25.88
N PRO A 819 -5.12 41.68 25.97
CA PRO A 819 -6.55 41.75 25.71
C PRO A 819 -7.20 42.74 26.70
N PRO A 820 -8.24 43.49 26.26
CA PRO A 820 -8.89 44.48 27.12
C PRO A 820 -9.40 43.78 28.38
N SER A 821 -8.95 44.28 29.53
CA SER A 821 -9.49 43.89 30.83
C SER A 821 -10.96 44.29 30.85
N HIS A 822 -11.86 43.31 30.77
CA HIS A 822 -13.25 43.52 31.14
C HIS A 822 -13.30 43.98 32.60
N SER A 823 -13.49 45.29 32.80
CA SER A 823 -13.96 45.83 34.06
C SER A 823 -15.43 45.46 34.20
N VAL A 824 -15.71 44.47 35.04
CA VAL A 824 -17.04 44.24 35.57
C VAL A 824 -17.28 45.33 36.62
N LEU A 825 -18.15 46.28 36.29
CA LEU A 825 -18.78 47.20 37.25
C LEU A 825 -20.30 47.10 37.05
N CYS A 826 -20.92 46.42 38.04
CA CYS A 826 -22.31 46.47 38.51
C CYS A 826 -23.43 46.95 37.56
N GLN A 827 -24.37 46.04 37.26
CA GLN A 827 -25.68 45.99 37.94
C GLN A 827 -26.18 44.55 38.03
#